data_AF-A0A7W5GVT8-F1
#
_entry.id   AF-A0A7W5GVT8-F1
#
_cell.length_a   1.000
_cell.length_b   1.000
_cell.length_c   1.000
_cell.angle_alpha   90.00
_cell.angle_beta   90.00
_cell.angle_gamma   90.00
#
_symmetry.space_group_name_H-M   'P 1'
#
loop_
_entity.id
_entity.type
_entity.pdbx_description
1 polymer ?
#
loop_
_entity_poly.entity_id
_entity_poly.type
_entity_poly.pdbx_seq_one_letter_code
_entity_poly.pdbx_strand_id
1 'polypeptide(L)'
;MSRSELLLNAFEMNTVGHLAHGLWRHPRDRSRHYHHIGYWQSLARTLEAGLFDGLFLADVTGVYDVYGGSADAALRHAIQLPINDPLPLVPAMAAVTQHLGFGVTVNIGNEQPHLFARRMSTLDHLSGGRLGWNIVTGFLDSAARAAGQSAQTSHDERYARADDFMDAVYKLWEASWDDNAVRADAEAGVYTDPSRVRRIRHEGPWYRVDGVHLSAPSPQRTPVLYQAGASERGTDFAVKHAECIFLPNQGPAATAALVKRLRSRLVEAGRAPEAARILTSIEVIVAATDAEARDKADEYARYAQPQAALAQFAAATGIDFSRYEPDEPIRAGRGDGIRSAHDAVVAGDAAGAWTVRRLLDGMRLGGRFDPIVGSPSRVADELLRWADESGVDGFNLVRTVTPECFEDFGRLVVPELQSRGRFKQRYADGTLREKLFGPGRSRLPASHAGAAWRPSHSVCSRSPILSALPAFSETAERIRDDGHAIEVARALAADFAAGAIDRDRHRRLPAEEVERFSRSGLWAITVPREFGGAEVSHATLSEVTAIVSEADPSLGQIPQNHFCLVDAIRLVGTREQQHFFFSQALNGKRFGNAVSETGTPNSKTIKTRLTRTPLGLRLNGRKAYSTGALFAHWVPVAALDDDERQVLVYVDRTAPGLTVQDDWSGFGQRTTASGTVLADNVSVQPLQVVARHRLFEPPTIHGAFAQLLHSAIDLGIARAALADLRHWVRERARPWADSGVDRASQDPLTLHRIGELVIRLHAAEALQERAARFLDASRDSDASEASARRVTEASIAVAEAKVLTTTLSIDAASVLIELAGTQSTLESHALDRHWRNARTHTVHDPLRWKYHAVGNHWLNDAQPRRHASL
;
A
#
# COMPACT_ATOMS: atom_id res chain seq x y z
N MET A 1 -1.65 26.23 -9.71
CA MET A 1 -2.02 25.15 -8.76
C MET A 1 -3.45 24.77 -9.06
N SER A 2 -3.75 23.53 -9.47
CA SER A 2 -5.15 23.10 -9.63
C SER A 2 -5.81 23.07 -8.26
N ARG A 3 -6.90 23.81 -8.07
CA ARG A 3 -7.64 23.83 -6.79
C ARG A 3 -8.28 22.46 -6.54
N SER A 4 -8.26 21.98 -5.30
CA SER A 4 -8.83 20.69 -4.90
C SER A 4 -10.37 20.68 -4.95
N GLU A 5 -10.93 19.51 -5.21
CA GLU A 5 -12.36 19.23 -5.07
C GLU A 5 -12.77 19.28 -3.59
N LEU A 6 -13.95 19.84 -3.30
CA LEU A 6 -14.50 19.90 -1.95
C LEU A 6 -15.13 18.57 -1.54
N LEU A 7 -14.89 18.19 -0.29
CA LEU A 7 -15.59 17.09 0.37
C LEU A 7 -16.89 17.58 1.01
N LEU A 8 -17.91 16.74 1.01
CA LEU A 8 -19.22 17.08 1.56
C LEU A 8 -19.84 15.90 2.30
N ASN A 9 -20.08 16.07 3.59
CA ASN A 9 -20.91 15.14 4.37
C ASN A 9 -22.24 15.79 4.76
N ALA A 10 -23.28 14.98 4.86
CA ALA A 10 -24.51 15.36 5.53
C ALA A 10 -24.35 15.13 7.04
N PHE A 11 -24.61 16.16 7.85
CA PHE A 11 -24.47 16.07 9.30
C PHE A 11 -25.80 15.77 9.98
N GLU A 12 -25.97 14.50 10.36
CA GLU A 12 -27.20 13.95 10.92
C GLU A 12 -26.98 13.31 12.29
N MET A 13 -28.09 12.92 12.91
CA MET A 13 -28.10 12.24 14.20
C MET A 13 -29.38 11.42 14.34
N ASN A 14 -29.32 10.25 14.97
CA ASN A 14 -30.47 9.36 15.10
C ASN A 14 -31.46 9.83 16.19
N THR A 15 -32.03 11.01 15.98
CA THR A 15 -32.87 11.77 16.91
C THR A 15 -33.78 12.73 16.14
N VAL A 16 -34.75 13.33 16.83
CA VAL A 16 -35.65 14.34 16.26
C VAL A 16 -34.94 15.69 16.07
N GLY A 17 -34.37 16.27 17.14
CA GLY A 17 -33.66 17.56 17.08
C GLY A 17 -32.14 17.40 17.25
N HIS A 18 -31.36 17.94 16.30
CA HIS A 18 -29.90 17.82 16.29
C HIS A 18 -29.18 19.13 16.65
N LEU A 19 -29.22 20.12 15.75
CA LEU A 19 -28.52 21.41 15.90
C LEU A 19 -29.41 22.63 15.61
N ALA A 20 -30.31 22.56 14.62
CA ALA A 20 -31.31 23.58 14.33
C ALA A 20 -32.65 23.23 15.01
N HIS A 21 -32.77 23.59 16.29
CA HIS A 21 -33.88 23.18 17.16
C HIS A 21 -35.20 23.87 16.83
N GLY A 22 -36.30 23.13 17.00
CA GLY A 22 -37.67 23.57 16.70
C GLY A 22 -38.13 23.27 15.27
N LEU A 23 -37.22 23.07 14.32
CA LEU A 23 -37.55 22.84 12.91
C LEU A 23 -38.32 21.53 12.64
N TRP A 24 -38.31 20.56 13.57
CA TRP A 24 -39.13 19.35 13.47
C TRP A 24 -40.64 19.63 13.37
N ARG A 25 -41.07 20.83 13.78
CA ARG A 25 -42.45 21.34 13.68
C ARG A 25 -42.82 21.79 12.27
N HIS A 26 -41.83 22.02 11.41
CA HIS A 26 -42.04 22.49 10.05
C HIS A 26 -42.80 21.41 9.24
N PRO A 27 -43.85 21.74 8.46
CA PRO A 27 -44.66 20.74 7.74
C PRO A 27 -43.88 19.87 6.74
N ARG A 28 -42.80 20.40 6.16
CA ARG A 28 -41.88 19.66 5.27
C ARG A 28 -40.85 18.79 5.99
N ASP A 29 -40.66 18.99 7.29
CA ASP A 29 -39.69 18.22 8.06
C ASP A 29 -40.18 16.77 8.29
N ARG A 30 -39.22 15.84 8.24
CA ARG A 30 -39.45 14.40 8.41
C ARG A 30 -38.59 13.77 9.51
N SER A 31 -37.84 14.56 10.29
CA SER A 31 -36.99 14.06 11.39
C SER A 31 -37.76 13.28 12.46
N ARG A 32 -39.07 13.52 12.61
CA ARG A 32 -39.97 12.72 13.47
C ARG A 32 -39.99 11.23 13.08
N HIS A 33 -39.63 10.90 11.85
CA HIS A 33 -39.57 9.54 11.32
C HIS A 33 -38.21 8.85 11.57
N TYR A 34 -37.33 9.40 12.42
CA TYR A 34 -36.02 8.82 12.75
C TYR A 34 -36.07 7.35 13.20
N HIS A 35 -37.20 6.87 13.73
CA HIS A 35 -37.40 5.49 14.16
C HIS A 35 -37.88 4.55 13.03
N HIS A 36 -38.08 5.06 11.80
CA HIS A 36 -38.48 4.26 10.64
C HIS A 36 -37.29 4.00 9.72
N ILE A 37 -37.01 2.73 9.44
CA ILE A 37 -35.91 2.31 8.53
C ILE A 37 -36.03 2.94 7.13
N GLY A 38 -37.25 3.09 6.61
CA GLY A 38 -37.51 3.67 5.30
C GLY A 38 -37.09 5.14 5.17
N TYR A 39 -37.14 5.90 6.27
CA TYR A 39 -36.65 7.28 6.30
C TYR A 39 -35.14 7.34 6.02
N TRP A 40 -34.36 6.52 6.72
CA TRP A 40 -32.91 6.44 6.54
C TRP A 40 -32.50 5.91 5.17
N GLN A 41 -33.21 4.90 4.66
CA GLN A 41 -32.99 4.40 3.29
C GLN A 41 -33.28 5.45 2.22
N SER A 42 -34.35 6.24 2.39
CA SER A 42 -34.67 7.34 1.48
C SER A 42 -33.60 8.42 1.54
N LEU A 43 -33.20 8.83 2.75
CA LEU A 43 -32.18 9.84 2.95
C LEU A 43 -30.83 9.41 2.33
N ALA A 44 -30.41 8.16 2.54
CA ALA A 44 -29.17 7.65 1.97
C ALA A 44 -29.17 7.71 0.43
N ARG A 45 -30.30 7.38 -0.22
CA ARG A 45 -30.45 7.53 -1.68
C ARG A 45 -30.40 8.98 -2.14
N THR A 46 -31.07 9.87 -1.42
CA THR A 46 -31.02 11.32 -1.70
C THR A 46 -29.58 11.83 -1.65
N LEU A 47 -28.83 11.47 -0.62
CA LEU A 47 -27.44 11.90 -0.44
C LEU A 47 -26.53 11.32 -1.51
N GLU A 48 -26.71 10.04 -1.88
CA GLU A 48 -25.90 9.45 -2.92
C GLU A 48 -26.16 10.09 -4.29
N ALA A 49 -27.42 10.35 -4.64
CA ALA A 49 -27.80 11.07 -5.85
C ALA A 49 -27.24 12.50 -5.87
N GLY A 50 -27.15 13.15 -4.70
CA GLY A 50 -26.50 14.45 -4.51
C GLY A 50 -24.96 14.39 -4.44
N LEU A 51 -24.33 13.26 -4.73
CA LEU A 51 -22.88 13.08 -4.71
C LEU A 51 -22.18 13.42 -3.37
N PHE A 52 -22.87 13.24 -2.23
CA PHE A 52 -22.25 13.42 -0.90
C PHE A 52 -21.18 12.36 -0.65
N ASP A 53 -20.05 12.74 -0.06
CA ASP A 53 -18.99 11.79 0.33
C ASP A 53 -19.46 10.85 1.45
N GLY A 54 -20.28 11.36 2.37
CA GLY A 54 -20.85 10.53 3.41
C GLY A 54 -22.00 11.13 4.19
N LEU A 55 -22.64 10.27 4.95
CA LEU A 55 -23.56 10.61 6.03
C LEU A 55 -22.79 10.52 7.35
N PHE A 56 -22.62 11.65 8.03
CA PHE A 56 -21.96 11.74 9.33
C PHE A 56 -23.02 11.77 10.43
N LEU A 57 -23.10 10.68 11.20
CA LEU A 57 -24.04 10.46 12.29
C LEU A 57 -23.38 10.83 13.63
N ALA A 58 -23.79 11.97 14.20
CA ALA A 58 -23.52 12.32 15.59
C ALA A 58 -24.21 11.34 16.56
N ASP A 59 -23.72 11.30 17.80
CA ASP A 59 -24.31 10.54 18.89
C ASP A 59 -23.94 11.14 20.26
N VAL A 60 -24.83 10.94 21.24
CA VAL A 60 -24.58 11.21 22.66
C VAL A 60 -25.20 10.10 23.50
N THR A 61 -24.54 9.77 24.61
CA THR A 61 -24.98 8.71 25.54
C THR A 61 -25.57 9.26 26.84
N GLY A 62 -25.79 10.57 26.91
CA GLY A 62 -26.37 11.28 28.06
C GLY A 62 -27.42 12.28 27.62
N VAL A 63 -28.08 12.89 28.60
CA VAL A 63 -29.11 13.91 28.42
C VAL A 63 -28.57 15.31 28.71
N TYR A 64 -29.16 16.31 28.05
CA TYR A 64 -28.89 17.73 28.30
C TYR A 64 -29.71 18.22 29.50
N ASP A 65 -29.11 18.24 30.68
CA ASP A 65 -29.79 18.50 31.96
C ASP A 65 -29.20 19.67 32.79
N VAL A 66 -28.32 20.47 32.18
CA VAL A 66 -27.70 21.63 32.84
C VAL A 66 -28.67 22.81 32.92
N TYR A 67 -29.39 23.09 31.83
CA TYR A 67 -30.32 24.23 31.79
C TYR A 67 -31.52 24.00 32.70
N GLY A 68 -31.67 24.83 33.72
CA GLY A 68 -32.70 24.67 34.75
C GLY A 68 -32.51 23.43 35.62
N GLY A 69 -31.33 22.81 35.62
CA GLY A 69 -30.99 21.64 36.43
C GLY A 69 -31.83 20.38 36.19
N SER A 70 -32.47 20.25 35.02
CA SER A 70 -33.30 19.10 34.66
C SER A 70 -33.28 18.83 33.16
N ALA A 71 -33.66 17.61 32.76
CA ALA A 71 -33.80 17.23 31.35
C ALA A 71 -35.09 17.74 30.69
N ASP A 72 -35.91 18.53 31.39
CA ASP A 72 -37.24 18.96 30.93
C ASP A 72 -37.19 19.74 29.63
N ALA A 73 -36.20 20.64 29.48
CA ALA A 73 -36.00 21.39 28.26
C ALA A 73 -35.64 20.46 27.09
N ALA A 74 -34.79 19.47 27.34
CA ALA A 74 -34.40 18.49 26.32
C ALA A 74 -35.58 17.64 25.87
N LEU A 75 -36.40 17.15 26.79
CA LEU A 75 -37.61 16.37 26.50
C LEU A 75 -38.66 17.20 25.76
N ARG A 76 -38.94 18.42 26.23
CA ARG A 76 -39.98 19.29 25.66
C ARG A 76 -39.67 19.74 24.25
N HIS A 77 -38.40 20.01 23.96
CA HIS A 77 -37.96 20.59 22.68
C HIS A 77 -37.26 19.59 21.76
N ALA A 78 -37.20 18.32 22.17
CA ALA A 78 -36.54 17.23 21.47
C ALA A 78 -35.04 17.48 21.19
N ILE A 79 -34.32 18.03 22.18
CA ILE A 79 -32.90 18.38 22.08
C ILE A 79 -32.09 17.09 22.22
N GLN A 80 -31.77 16.46 21.09
CA GLN A 80 -31.06 15.18 21.01
C GLN A 80 -31.67 14.08 21.89
N LEU A 81 -32.98 14.18 22.18
CA LEU A 81 -33.73 13.25 23.01
C LEU A 81 -35.19 13.23 22.51
N PRO A 82 -35.79 12.07 22.19
CA PRO A 82 -35.22 10.72 22.22
C PRO A 82 -34.04 10.55 21.25
N ILE A 83 -33.15 9.62 21.55
CA ILE A 83 -32.01 9.27 20.70
C ILE A 83 -31.83 7.76 20.65
N ASN A 84 -31.59 7.24 19.45
CA ASN A 84 -31.37 5.82 19.19
C ASN A 84 -29.90 5.57 18.78
N ASP A 85 -29.44 4.33 18.94
CA ASP A 85 -28.11 3.91 18.47
C ASP A 85 -27.97 4.14 16.95
N PRO A 86 -26.92 4.84 16.47
CA PRO A 86 -26.71 5.06 15.05
C PRO A 86 -26.16 3.84 14.28
N LEU A 87 -25.51 2.88 14.96
CA LEU A 87 -24.83 1.76 14.28
C LEU A 87 -25.78 0.83 13.51
N PRO A 88 -26.97 0.44 14.04
CA PRO A 88 -27.93 -0.39 13.32
C PRO A 88 -28.48 0.24 12.03
N LEU A 89 -28.35 1.56 11.84
CA LEU A 89 -28.79 2.23 10.62
C LEU A 89 -27.86 1.92 9.43
N VAL A 90 -26.58 1.66 9.69
CA VAL A 90 -25.56 1.53 8.63
C VAL A 90 -25.91 0.41 7.63
N PRO A 91 -26.22 -0.84 8.03
CA PRO A 91 -26.55 -1.89 7.07
C PRO A 91 -27.79 -1.57 6.23
N ALA A 92 -28.80 -0.93 6.84
CA ALA A 92 -30.03 -0.57 6.16
C ALA A 92 -29.79 0.46 5.04
N MET A 93 -28.95 1.46 5.30
CA MET A 93 -28.58 2.48 4.33
C MET A 93 -27.57 1.95 3.31
N ALA A 94 -26.60 1.14 3.74
CA ALA A 94 -25.61 0.53 2.87
C ALA A 94 -26.25 -0.39 1.82
N ALA A 95 -27.33 -1.10 2.17
CA ALA A 95 -28.05 -1.99 1.25
C ALA A 95 -28.74 -1.27 0.08
N VAL A 96 -28.97 0.04 0.19
CA VAL A 96 -29.65 0.85 -0.84
C VAL A 96 -28.74 1.89 -1.49
N THR A 97 -27.43 1.79 -1.26
CA THR A 97 -26.41 2.71 -1.72
C THR A 97 -25.17 1.97 -2.22
N GLN A 98 -24.40 2.55 -3.15
CA GLN A 98 -23.19 1.92 -3.71
C GLN A 98 -21.91 2.63 -3.25
N HIS A 99 -21.92 3.96 -3.17
CA HIS A 99 -20.71 4.74 -2.96
C HIS A 99 -20.67 5.53 -1.64
N LEU A 100 -21.84 5.93 -1.12
CA LEU A 100 -21.98 6.80 0.06
C LEU A 100 -21.25 6.23 1.30
N GLY A 101 -20.41 7.04 1.95
CA GLY A 101 -19.76 6.71 3.22
C GLY A 101 -20.67 6.89 4.45
N PHE A 102 -20.37 6.20 5.55
CA PHE A 102 -21.11 6.29 6.81
C PHE A 102 -20.17 6.58 7.98
N GLY A 103 -20.03 7.85 8.38
CA GLY A 103 -19.23 8.24 9.53
C GLY A 103 -20.07 8.18 10.81
N VAL A 104 -19.86 7.19 11.67
CA VAL A 104 -20.70 6.96 12.86
C VAL A 104 -19.97 7.36 14.13
N THR A 105 -20.61 8.14 14.99
CA THR A 105 -20.09 8.51 16.30
C THR A 105 -20.29 7.38 17.29
N VAL A 106 -19.23 7.01 18.02
CA VAL A 106 -19.34 6.08 19.16
C VAL A 106 -18.48 6.58 20.31
N ASN A 107 -19.09 6.64 21.50
CA ASN A 107 -18.40 7.00 22.74
C ASN A 107 -17.65 5.79 23.32
N ILE A 108 -16.33 5.87 23.31
CA ILE A 108 -15.43 4.79 23.77
C ILE A 108 -15.55 4.52 25.27
N GLY A 109 -16.03 5.49 26.07
CA GLY A 109 -16.17 5.34 27.51
C GLY A 109 -17.15 4.22 27.91
N ASN A 110 -18.01 3.81 26.98
CA ASN A 110 -19.08 2.86 27.18
C ASN A 110 -18.85 1.52 26.46
N GLU A 111 -17.71 1.35 25.79
CA GLU A 111 -17.44 0.22 24.91
C GLU A 111 -16.36 -0.71 25.45
N GLN A 112 -16.47 -1.98 25.10
CA GLN A 112 -15.41 -2.98 25.31
C GLN A 112 -14.68 -3.22 23.98
N PRO A 113 -13.33 -3.08 23.92
CA PRO A 113 -12.59 -3.08 22.66
C PRO A 113 -12.89 -4.29 21.75
N HIS A 114 -13.00 -5.49 22.31
CA HIS A 114 -13.19 -6.71 21.53
C HIS A 114 -14.57 -6.82 20.85
N LEU A 115 -15.65 -6.44 21.54
CA LEU A 115 -17.01 -6.44 20.96
C LEU A 115 -17.18 -5.29 19.98
N PHE A 116 -16.63 -4.13 20.32
CA PHE A 116 -16.63 -2.96 19.47
C PHE A 116 -15.89 -3.22 18.15
N ALA A 117 -14.67 -3.78 18.23
CA ALA A 117 -13.88 -4.13 17.06
C ALA A 117 -14.64 -5.08 16.13
N ARG A 118 -15.31 -6.10 16.68
CA ARG A 118 -16.16 -7.02 15.89
C ARG A 118 -17.28 -6.27 15.18
N ARG A 119 -18.02 -5.42 15.91
CA ARG A 119 -19.15 -4.65 15.38
C ARG A 119 -18.71 -3.77 14.21
N MET A 120 -17.58 -3.07 14.34
CA MET A 120 -17.03 -2.23 13.28
C MET A 120 -16.56 -3.03 12.06
N SER A 121 -15.84 -4.15 12.25
CA SER A 121 -15.45 -5.01 11.12
C SER A 121 -16.67 -5.58 10.38
N THR A 122 -17.74 -5.93 11.10
CA THR A 122 -19.00 -6.38 10.48
C THR A 122 -19.60 -5.27 9.60
N LEU A 123 -19.70 -4.04 10.11
CA LEU A 123 -20.22 -2.92 9.34
C LEU A 123 -19.33 -2.55 8.15
N ASP A 124 -18.01 -2.68 8.28
CA ASP A 124 -17.07 -2.46 7.19
C ASP A 124 -17.24 -3.51 6.07
N HIS A 125 -17.42 -4.79 6.43
CA HIS A 125 -17.76 -5.85 5.46
C HIS A 125 -19.11 -5.59 4.78
N LEU A 126 -20.17 -5.36 5.55
CA LEU A 126 -21.53 -5.19 5.01
C LEU A 126 -21.68 -3.95 4.15
N SER A 127 -20.90 -2.90 4.42
CA SER A 127 -20.89 -1.69 3.62
C SER A 127 -19.95 -1.74 2.42
N GLY A 128 -19.12 -2.78 2.28
CA GLY A 128 -18.12 -2.88 1.23
C GLY A 128 -16.96 -1.88 1.41
N GLY A 129 -16.56 -1.64 2.66
CA GLY A 129 -15.50 -0.68 2.98
C GLY A 129 -15.97 0.77 2.86
N ARG A 130 -17.16 1.10 3.38
CA ARG A 130 -17.69 2.48 3.39
C ARG A 130 -17.90 3.03 4.80
N LEU A 131 -17.31 2.39 5.80
CA LEU A 131 -17.48 2.78 7.21
C LEU A 131 -16.44 3.81 7.64
N GLY A 132 -16.92 4.83 8.34
CA GLY A 132 -16.12 5.74 9.14
C GLY A 132 -16.57 5.69 10.61
N TRP A 133 -15.64 5.99 11.51
CA TRP A 133 -15.89 6.07 12.95
C TRP A 133 -15.41 7.41 13.48
N ASN A 134 -16.34 8.19 14.05
CA ASN A 134 -16.04 9.38 14.82
C ASN A 134 -15.78 9.03 16.29
N ILE A 135 -14.52 9.20 16.70
CA ILE A 135 -14.01 8.84 18.02
C ILE A 135 -14.35 9.96 19.00
N VAL A 136 -15.19 9.67 20.00
CA VAL A 136 -15.54 10.64 21.05
C VAL A 136 -15.33 10.06 22.45
N THR A 137 -14.91 10.93 23.37
CA THR A 137 -14.68 10.61 24.79
C THR A 137 -15.85 11.03 25.70
N GLY A 138 -16.88 11.66 25.14
CA GLY A 138 -18.03 12.19 25.87
C GLY A 138 -17.76 13.53 26.55
N PHE A 139 -18.79 14.16 27.12
CA PHE A 139 -18.69 15.36 27.98
C PHE A 139 -19.89 15.53 28.92
N LEU A 140 -21.02 14.89 28.63
CA LEU A 140 -22.22 14.95 29.46
C LEU A 140 -22.04 14.15 30.75
N ASP A 141 -22.14 14.82 31.90
CA ASP A 141 -22.04 14.17 33.21
C ASP A 141 -23.17 13.16 33.46
N SER A 142 -24.36 13.44 32.90
CA SER A 142 -25.51 12.53 32.93
C SER A 142 -25.21 11.14 32.37
N ALA A 143 -24.30 11.02 31.40
CA ALA A 143 -23.87 9.73 30.86
C ALA A 143 -23.06 8.91 31.88
N ALA A 144 -22.19 9.56 32.67
CA ALA A 144 -21.46 8.89 33.76
C ALA A 144 -22.42 8.38 34.83
N ARG A 145 -23.36 9.23 35.25
CA ARG A 145 -24.37 8.87 36.25
C ARG A 145 -25.26 7.70 35.80
N ALA A 146 -25.68 7.71 34.53
CA ALA A 146 -26.44 6.61 33.94
C ALA A 146 -25.64 5.29 33.87
N ALA A 147 -24.31 5.37 33.70
CA ALA A 147 -23.40 4.22 33.69
C ALA A 147 -22.97 3.76 35.10
N GLY A 148 -23.55 4.31 36.17
CA GLY A 148 -23.26 3.93 37.56
C GLY A 148 -22.03 4.59 38.17
N GLN A 149 -21.51 5.67 37.56
CA GLN A 149 -20.41 6.48 38.11
C GLN A 149 -20.96 7.72 38.81
N SER A 150 -20.24 8.29 39.77
CA SER A 150 -20.70 9.50 40.48
C SER A 150 -20.60 10.77 39.63
N ALA A 151 -19.58 10.85 38.77
CA ALA A 151 -19.33 11.96 37.85
C ALA A 151 -18.39 11.49 36.72
N GLN A 152 -18.26 12.28 35.65
CA GLN A 152 -17.26 12.08 34.60
C GLN A 152 -15.83 12.16 35.15
N THR A 153 -14.96 11.30 34.63
CA THR A 153 -13.52 11.41 34.89
C THR A 153 -12.93 12.63 34.18
N SER A 154 -11.73 13.03 34.60
CA SER A 154 -11.09 14.25 34.09
C SER A 154 -10.90 14.19 32.57
N HIS A 155 -10.92 15.37 31.94
CA HIS A 155 -10.75 15.51 30.49
C HIS A 155 -9.54 14.72 29.94
N ASP A 156 -8.38 14.84 30.57
CA ASP A 156 -7.15 14.21 30.09
C ASP A 156 -7.12 12.70 30.34
N GLU A 157 -7.70 12.23 31.45
CA GLU A 157 -7.85 10.82 31.75
C GLU A 157 -8.74 10.12 30.73
N ARG A 158 -9.81 10.78 30.27
CA ARG A 158 -10.67 10.23 29.22
C ARG A 158 -9.92 10.04 27.90
N TYR A 159 -9.01 10.95 27.56
CA TYR A 159 -8.14 10.78 26.38
C TYR A 159 -7.03 9.74 26.60
N ALA A 160 -6.51 9.59 27.82
CA ALA A 160 -5.56 8.52 28.14
C ALA A 160 -6.23 7.13 28.01
N ARG A 161 -7.46 6.99 28.53
CA ARG A 161 -8.31 5.82 28.30
C ARG A 161 -8.61 5.62 26.81
N ALA A 162 -8.75 6.70 26.04
CA ALA A 162 -8.93 6.63 24.59
C ALA A 162 -7.72 6.04 23.88
N ASP A 163 -6.51 6.47 24.23
CA ASP A 163 -5.28 5.93 23.63
C ASP A 163 -5.16 4.42 23.90
N ASP A 164 -5.46 3.98 25.13
CA ASP A 164 -5.45 2.56 25.48
C ASP A 164 -6.48 1.75 24.68
N PHE A 165 -7.69 2.31 24.52
CA PHE A 165 -8.74 1.72 23.68
C PHE A 165 -8.29 1.59 22.23
N MET A 166 -7.71 2.66 21.66
CA MET A 166 -7.20 2.67 20.28
C MET A 166 -6.14 1.60 20.07
N ASP A 167 -5.17 1.48 20.97
CA ASP A 167 -4.13 0.45 20.88
C ASP A 167 -4.72 -0.97 20.95
N ALA A 168 -5.75 -1.20 21.76
CA ALA A 168 -6.44 -2.49 21.81
C ALA A 168 -7.17 -2.82 20.49
N VAL A 169 -7.92 -1.88 19.93
CA VAL A 169 -8.68 -2.13 18.68
C VAL A 169 -7.78 -2.19 17.45
N TYR A 170 -6.69 -1.42 17.39
CA TYR A 170 -5.71 -1.56 16.31
C TYR A 170 -5.04 -2.93 16.32
N LYS A 171 -4.67 -3.47 17.49
CA LYS A 171 -4.18 -4.85 17.58
C LYS A 171 -5.19 -5.85 17.02
N LEU A 172 -6.48 -5.69 17.33
CA LEU A 172 -7.53 -6.58 16.84
C LEU A 172 -7.71 -6.47 15.32
N TRP A 173 -7.91 -5.27 14.79
CA TRP A 173 -8.17 -5.06 13.37
C TRP A 173 -6.94 -5.31 12.50
N GLU A 174 -5.81 -4.73 12.88
CA GLU A 174 -4.62 -4.71 12.04
C GLU A 174 -3.74 -5.94 12.29
N ALA A 175 -3.58 -6.41 13.54
CA ALA A 175 -2.60 -7.45 13.93
C ALA A 175 -3.12 -8.90 13.96
N SER A 176 -4.39 -9.11 14.30
CA SER A 176 -4.84 -10.46 14.67
C SER A 176 -4.93 -11.42 13.48
N TRP A 177 -5.15 -10.93 12.27
CA TRP A 177 -5.26 -11.75 11.05
C TRP A 177 -4.32 -11.22 9.96
N ASP A 178 -3.65 -12.08 9.20
CA ASP A 178 -2.94 -11.67 7.98
C ASP A 178 -3.91 -11.40 6.84
N ASP A 179 -3.47 -10.65 5.82
CA ASP A 179 -4.33 -10.26 4.68
C ASP A 179 -4.91 -11.46 3.94
N ASN A 180 -4.14 -12.54 3.81
CA ASN A 180 -4.55 -13.77 3.12
C ASN A 180 -4.85 -14.92 4.09
N ALA A 181 -5.28 -14.61 5.32
CA ALA A 181 -5.61 -15.63 6.32
C ALA A 181 -6.81 -16.49 5.90
N VAL A 182 -7.83 -15.88 5.28
CA VAL A 182 -8.96 -16.61 4.71
C VAL A 182 -8.57 -17.13 3.33
N ARG A 183 -8.54 -18.45 3.18
CA ARG A 183 -8.26 -19.14 1.91
C ARG A 183 -9.53 -19.48 1.14
N ALA A 184 -10.59 -19.84 1.87
CA ALA A 184 -11.85 -20.36 1.31
C ALA A 184 -11.63 -21.46 0.26
N ASP A 185 -10.66 -22.36 0.52
CA ASP A 185 -10.26 -23.42 -0.39
C ASP A 185 -11.12 -24.67 -0.14
N ALA A 186 -12.12 -24.87 -1.00
CA ALA A 186 -13.06 -25.98 -0.88
C ALA A 186 -12.41 -27.33 -1.22
N GLU A 187 -11.42 -27.36 -2.11
CA GLU A 187 -10.76 -28.59 -2.56
C GLU A 187 -9.80 -29.11 -1.49
N ALA A 188 -9.03 -28.21 -0.87
CA ALA A 188 -8.16 -28.56 0.26
C ALA A 188 -8.95 -28.74 1.59
N GLY A 189 -10.22 -28.35 1.63
CA GLY A 189 -11.03 -28.35 2.86
C GLY A 189 -10.56 -27.31 3.90
N VAL A 190 -9.91 -26.23 3.46
CA VAL A 190 -9.31 -25.20 4.34
C VAL A 190 -9.98 -23.85 4.10
N TYR A 191 -10.83 -23.42 5.04
CA TYR A 191 -11.44 -22.09 4.98
C TYR A 191 -10.48 -20.97 5.42
N THR A 192 -9.69 -21.21 6.46
CA THR A 192 -8.74 -20.24 7.03
C THR A 192 -7.44 -20.95 7.38
N ASP A 193 -6.31 -20.35 7.03
CA ASP A 193 -4.98 -20.82 7.42
C ASP A 193 -4.71 -20.42 8.88
N PRO A 194 -4.68 -21.37 9.83
CA PRO A 194 -4.54 -21.06 11.25
C PRO A 194 -3.17 -20.44 11.58
N SER A 195 -2.13 -20.66 10.75
CA SER A 195 -0.81 -20.06 10.96
C SER A 195 -0.77 -18.54 10.73
N ARG A 196 -1.81 -18.03 10.04
CA ARG A 196 -2.00 -16.63 9.67
C ARG A 196 -2.96 -15.88 10.58
N VAL A 197 -3.43 -16.54 11.64
CA VAL A 197 -4.31 -15.97 12.65
C VAL A 197 -3.58 -16.01 13.99
N ARG A 198 -3.50 -14.85 14.64
CA ARG A 198 -2.72 -14.64 15.85
C ARG A 198 -3.61 -14.17 16.97
N ARG A 199 -3.35 -14.75 18.14
CA ARG A 199 -3.87 -14.23 19.41
C ARG A 199 -3.18 -12.89 19.70
N ILE A 200 -3.97 -11.88 20.03
CA ILE A 200 -3.47 -10.60 20.49
C ILE A 200 -3.53 -10.56 22.02
N ARG A 201 -2.49 -10.00 22.62
CA ARG A 201 -2.44 -9.71 24.06
C ARG A 201 -2.22 -8.21 24.24
N HIS A 202 -3.20 -7.56 24.86
CA HIS A 202 -3.16 -6.16 25.22
C HIS A 202 -3.35 -6.08 26.74
N GLU A 203 -2.34 -5.55 27.42
CA GLU A 203 -2.33 -5.33 28.88
C GLU A 203 -2.14 -3.84 29.14
N GLY A 204 -3.22 -3.10 28.93
CA GLY A 204 -3.30 -1.65 29.13
C GLY A 204 -3.72 -1.26 30.54
N PRO A 205 -3.65 0.03 30.91
CA PRO A 205 -4.11 0.50 32.21
C PRO A 205 -5.63 0.40 32.40
N TRP A 206 -6.42 0.44 31.32
CA TRP A 206 -7.88 0.33 31.38
C TRP A 206 -8.40 -0.96 30.77
N TYR A 207 -7.78 -1.45 29.70
CA TYR A 207 -8.27 -2.61 28.98
C TYR A 207 -7.30 -3.78 29.02
N ARG A 208 -7.86 -4.98 29.19
CA ARG A 208 -7.14 -6.24 29.01
C ARG A 208 -7.86 -7.05 27.95
N VAL A 209 -7.17 -7.36 26.86
CA VAL A 209 -7.70 -8.19 25.78
C VAL A 209 -6.71 -9.31 25.50
N ASP A 210 -7.20 -10.54 25.58
CA ASP A 210 -6.38 -11.73 25.36
C ASP A 210 -7.14 -12.76 24.51
N GLY A 211 -7.09 -12.60 23.19
CA GLY A 211 -7.90 -13.40 22.27
C GLY A 211 -7.56 -13.15 20.80
N VAL A 212 -8.24 -13.86 19.91
CA VAL A 212 -8.17 -13.65 18.46
C VAL A 212 -9.33 -12.73 18.07
N HIS A 213 -9.09 -11.80 17.14
CA HIS A 213 -10.17 -10.99 16.58
C HIS A 213 -11.21 -11.90 15.91
N LEU A 214 -12.49 -11.65 16.15
CA LEU A 214 -13.54 -12.60 15.75
C LEU A 214 -13.92 -12.49 14.27
N SER A 215 -13.52 -11.41 13.60
CA SER A 215 -13.85 -11.15 12.20
C SER A 215 -12.61 -11.30 11.32
N ALA A 216 -12.79 -11.91 10.14
CA ALA A 216 -11.79 -11.87 9.08
C ALA A 216 -11.49 -10.42 8.63
N PRO A 217 -10.31 -10.15 8.02
CA PRO A 217 -9.96 -8.83 7.51
C PRO A 217 -11.07 -8.22 6.63
N SER A 218 -11.59 -7.06 7.03
CA SER A 218 -12.56 -6.29 6.23
C SER A 218 -11.85 -5.39 5.20
N PRO A 219 -12.56 -4.86 4.18
CA PRO A 219 -11.93 -4.11 3.09
C PRO A 219 -11.02 -2.97 3.55
N GLN A 220 -11.41 -2.24 4.61
CA GLN A 220 -10.60 -1.18 5.20
C GLN A 220 -9.78 -1.63 6.42
N ARG A 221 -10.13 -2.78 7.00
CA ARG A 221 -9.77 -3.24 8.36
C ARG A 221 -10.17 -2.27 9.46
N THR A 222 -9.39 -1.21 9.61
CA THR A 222 -9.74 -0.07 10.45
C THR A 222 -10.66 0.84 9.63
N PRO A 223 -11.87 1.19 10.11
CA PRO A 223 -12.74 2.17 9.43
C PRO A 223 -12.05 3.54 9.31
N VAL A 224 -12.56 4.44 8.46
CA VAL A 224 -11.99 5.80 8.38
C VAL A 224 -12.16 6.50 9.73
N LEU A 225 -11.08 7.05 10.29
CA LEU A 225 -11.12 7.63 11.63
C LEU A 225 -11.41 9.13 11.59
N TYR A 226 -12.55 9.53 12.15
CA TYR A 226 -12.94 10.91 12.38
C TYR A 226 -12.68 11.30 13.83
N GLN A 227 -12.36 12.58 14.06
CA GLN A 227 -12.19 13.13 15.40
C GLN A 227 -12.55 14.63 15.43
N ALA A 228 -13.13 15.10 16.54
CA ALA A 228 -13.69 16.46 16.67
C ALA A 228 -13.18 17.26 17.90
N GLY A 229 -12.05 16.87 18.49
CA GLY A 229 -11.51 17.48 19.71
C GLY A 229 -10.64 18.71 19.41
N ALA A 230 -11.06 19.88 19.91
CA ALA A 230 -10.37 21.15 19.69
C ALA A 230 -9.44 21.58 20.85
N SER A 231 -9.43 20.86 21.99
CA SER A 231 -8.49 21.10 23.09
C SER A 231 -7.06 20.70 22.71
N GLU A 232 -6.05 21.11 23.48
CA GLU A 232 -4.65 20.71 23.23
C GLU A 232 -4.49 19.18 23.24
N ARG A 233 -4.94 18.53 24.31
CA ARG A 233 -4.93 17.06 24.41
C ARG A 233 -5.77 16.37 23.33
N GLY A 234 -6.90 16.99 22.93
CA GLY A 234 -7.74 16.52 21.83
C GLY A 234 -7.06 16.66 20.48
N THR A 235 -6.29 17.74 20.28
CA THR A 235 -5.47 17.98 19.09
C THR A 235 -4.36 16.93 18.99
N ASP A 236 -3.68 16.62 20.09
CA ASP A 236 -2.65 15.57 20.11
C ASP A 236 -3.23 14.22 19.71
N PHE A 237 -4.42 13.89 20.24
CA PHE A 237 -5.14 12.67 19.90
C PHE A 237 -5.57 12.66 18.43
N ALA A 238 -6.08 13.78 17.90
CA ALA A 238 -6.45 13.92 16.50
C ALA A 238 -5.24 13.76 15.57
N VAL A 239 -4.13 14.41 15.90
CA VAL A 239 -2.88 14.33 15.14
C VAL A 239 -2.35 12.90 15.10
N LYS A 240 -2.49 12.14 16.19
CA LYS A 240 -2.08 10.73 16.26
C LYS A 240 -2.99 9.79 15.46
N HIS A 241 -4.31 9.98 15.50
CA HIS A 241 -5.28 8.96 15.04
C HIS A 241 -6.25 9.38 13.93
N ALA A 242 -6.49 10.67 13.71
CA ALA A 242 -7.57 11.09 12.81
C ALA A 242 -7.13 11.07 11.35
N GLU A 243 -7.98 10.54 10.48
CA GLU A 243 -7.94 10.69 9.04
C GLU A 243 -8.91 11.78 8.56
N CYS A 244 -9.92 12.10 9.36
CA CYS A 244 -10.78 13.26 9.17
C CYS A 244 -10.88 14.06 10.47
N ILE A 245 -10.58 15.36 10.43
CA ILE A 245 -10.63 16.23 11.60
C ILE A 245 -11.78 17.20 11.40
N PHE A 246 -12.72 17.19 12.34
CA PHE A 246 -13.84 18.11 12.38
C PHE A 246 -13.51 19.30 13.27
N LEU A 247 -13.51 20.50 12.68
CA LEU A 247 -13.25 21.75 13.39
C LEU A 247 -14.53 22.50 13.75
N PRO A 248 -14.53 23.20 14.89
CA PRO A 248 -15.58 24.17 15.17
C PRO A 248 -15.54 25.30 14.12
N ASN A 249 -16.72 25.72 13.68
CA ASN A 249 -16.85 26.91 12.85
C ASN A 249 -16.67 28.16 13.73
N GLN A 250 -15.63 28.96 13.44
CA GLN A 250 -15.32 30.22 14.13
C GLN A 250 -15.11 31.39 13.16
N GLY A 251 -15.67 31.30 11.95
CA GLY A 251 -15.34 32.21 10.85
C GLY A 251 -14.12 31.75 10.02
N PRO A 252 -13.97 32.19 8.75
CA PRO A 252 -12.91 31.72 7.86
C PRO A 252 -11.49 31.98 8.39
N ALA A 253 -11.23 33.20 8.87
CA ALA A 253 -9.90 33.61 9.33
C ALA A 253 -9.43 32.84 10.57
N ALA A 254 -10.29 32.67 11.58
CA ALA A 254 -9.96 31.89 12.77
C ALA A 254 -9.79 30.40 12.43
N THR A 255 -10.64 29.87 11.54
CA THR A 255 -10.51 28.49 11.05
C THR A 255 -9.19 28.29 10.30
N ALA A 256 -8.73 29.28 9.51
CA ALA A 256 -7.44 29.23 8.81
C ALA A 256 -6.26 29.05 9.77
N ALA A 257 -6.28 29.75 10.90
CA ALA A 257 -5.24 29.62 11.92
C ALA A 257 -5.23 28.22 12.54
N LEU A 258 -6.40 27.63 12.78
CA LEU A 258 -6.54 26.26 13.28
C LEU A 258 -6.07 25.22 12.26
N VAL A 259 -6.46 25.36 10.98
CA VAL A 259 -6.02 24.49 9.88
C VAL A 259 -4.49 24.52 9.76
N LYS A 260 -3.89 25.72 9.71
CA LYS A 260 -2.43 25.88 9.63
C LYS A 260 -1.74 25.19 10.80
N ARG A 261 -2.23 25.42 12.02
CA ARG A 261 -1.68 24.78 13.23
C ARG A 261 -1.77 23.25 13.14
N LEU A 262 -2.91 22.70 12.74
CA LEU A 262 -3.11 21.25 12.63
C LEU A 262 -2.22 20.60 11.56
N ARG A 263 -2.10 21.23 10.39
CA ARG A 263 -1.18 20.78 9.33
C ARG A 263 0.26 20.75 9.82
N SER A 264 0.71 21.79 10.55
CA SER A 264 2.04 21.81 11.18
C SER A 264 2.21 20.68 12.21
N ARG A 265 1.24 20.48 13.10
CA ARG A 265 1.29 19.41 14.11
C ARG A 265 1.29 18.00 13.49
N LEU A 266 0.60 17.80 12.36
CA LEU A 266 0.66 16.54 11.60
C LEU A 266 2.08 16.27 11.09
N VAL A 267 2.74 17.29 10.53
CA VAL A 267 4.14 17.19 10.05
C VAL A 267 5.10 16.90 11.19
N GLU A 268 4.97 17.58 12.32
CA GLU A 268 5.76 17.32 13.54
C GLU A 268 5.59 15.89 14.04
N ALA A 269 4.40 15.31 13.88
CA ALA A 269 4.10 13.92 14.22
C ALA A 269 4.52 12.90 13.13
N GLY A 270 5.26 13.32 12.11
CA GLY A 270 5.73 12.43 11.02
C GLY A 270 4.66 12.05 10.00
N ARG A 271 3.54 12.76 9.96
CA ARG A 271 2.46 12.58 8.97
C ARG A 271 2.53 13.67 7.90
N ALA A 272 2.16 13.34 6.67
CA ALA A 272 2.02 14.37 5.63
C ALA A 272 0.97 15.42 6.05
N PRO A 273 1.10 16.69 5.61
CA PRO A 273 0.10 17.70 5.93
C PRO A 273 -1.30 17.24 5.52
N GLU A 274 -1.43 16.59 4.37
CA GLU A 274 -2.67 16.09 3.76
C GLU A 274 -3.11 14.71 4.30
N ALA A 275 -2.43 14.18 5.32
CA ALA A 275 -2.74 12.87 5.91
C ALA A 275 -4.07 12.82 6.66
N ALA A 276 -4.71 13.98 6.88
CA ALA A 276 -6.07 14.08 7.37
C ALA A 276 -6.89 15.06 6.52
N ARG A 277 -8.18 14.79 6.31
CA ARG A 277 -9.10 15.75 5.70
C ARG A 277 -9.70 16.63 6.77
N ILE A 278 -9.60 17.94 6.63
CA ILE A 278 -10.06 18.90 7.63
C ILE A 278 -11.39 19.47 7.15
N LEU A 279 -12.44 19.23 7.94
CA LEU A 279 -13.81 19.61 7.64
C LEU A 279 -14.31 20.59 8.69
N THR A 280 -15.14 21.54 8.31
CA THR A 280 -15.87 22.41 9.24
C THR A 280 -17.38 22.30 9.02
N SER A 281 -18.17 22.75 9.99
CA SER A 281 -19.62 22.75 9.85
C SER A 281 -20.12 23.99 9.14
N ILE A 282 -21.10 23.80 8.26
CA ILE A 282 -21.77 24.90 7.59
C ILE A 282 -23.26 24.65 7.52
N GLU A 283 -24.06 25.70 7.63
CA GLU A 283 -25.50 25.66 7.47
C GLU A 283 -25.86 26.43 6.20
N VAL A 284 -26.72 25.87 5.35
CA VAL A 284 -27.07 26.43 4.05
C VAL A 284 -28.58 26.41 3.86
N ILE A 285 -29.12 27.52 3.36
CA ILE A 285 -30.49 27.62 2.86
C ILE A 285 -30.42 28.14 1.43
N VAL A 286 -30.75 27.26 0.48
CA VAL A 286 -30.67 27.54 -0.94
C VAL A 286 -32.05 27.45 -1.60
N ALA A 287 -32.31 28.33 -2.55
CA ALA A 287 -33.45 28.29 -3.44
C ALA A 287 -33.02 28.75 -4.85
N ALA A 288 -33.94 28.84 -5.82
CA ALA A 288 -33.56 29.20 -7.19
C ALA A 288 -33.06 30.66 -7.27
N THR A 289 -33.60 31.54 -6.43
CA THR A 289 -33.20 32.95 -6.35
C THR A 289 -32.84 33.36 -4.92
N ASP A 290 -32.09 34.46 -4.78
CA ASP A 290 -31.76 35.02 -3.45
C ASP A 290 -33.01 35.43 -2.66
N ALA A 291 -34.06 35.89 -3.35
CA ALA A 291 -35.33 36.28 -2.72
C ALA A 291 -36.04 35.06 -2.14
N GLU A 292 -36.20 34.00 -2.93
CA GLU A 292 -36.80 32.75 -2.45
C GLU A 292 -36.01 32.12 -1.29
N ALA A 293 -34.68 32.21 -1.32
CA ALA A 293 -33.84 31.68 -0.26
C ALA A 293 -34.05 32.44 1.06
N ARG A 294 -34.23 33.77 0.99
CA ARG A 294 -34.57 34.61 2.15
C ARG A 294 -35.97 34.29 2.67
N ASP A 295 -36.96 34.18 1.79
CA ASP A 295 -38.32 33.79 2.16
C ASP A 295 -38.34 32.43 2.87
N LYS A 296 -37.54 31.48 2.37
CA LYS A 296 -37.36 30.15 2.97
C LYS A 296 -36.69 30.25 4.35
N ALA A 297 -35.65 31.07 4.51
CA ALA A 297 -35.00 31.28 5.80
C ALA A 297 -35.95 31.92 6.83
N ASP A 298 -36.76 32.91 6.41
CA ASP A 298 -37.77 33.55 7.24
C ASP A 298 -38.93 32.59 7.58
N GLU A 299 -39.28 31.67 6.69
CA GLU A 299 -40.16 30.55 6.99
C GLU A 299 -39.59 29.63 8.07
N TYR A 300 -38.34 29.17 7.91
CA TYR A 300 -37.70 28.29 8.90
C TYR A 300 -37.59 28.96 10.28
N ALA A 301 -37.21 30.24 10.33
CA ALA A 301 -37.09 31.01 11.56
C ALA A 301 -38.41 31.10 12.35
N ARG A 302 -39.57 31.01 11.71
CA ARG A 302 -40.89 30.98 12.39
C ARG A 302 -41.12 29.70 13.20
N TYR A 303 -40.44 28.60 12.86
CA TYR A 303 -40.54 27.32 13.56
C TYR A 303 -39.40 27.08 14.55
N ALA A 304 -38.26 27.73 14.32
CA ALA A 304 -37.06 27.66 15.16
C ALA A 304 -37.36 27.99 16.63
N GLN A 305 -36.58 27.38 17.53
CA GLN A 305 -36.69 27.59 18.97
C GLN A 305 -35.31 27.95 19.55
N PRO A 306 -34.92 29.24 19.56
CA PRO A 306 -33.62 29.70 20.08
C PRO A 306 -33.36 29.26 21.54
N GLN A 307 -34.41 29.22 22.37
CA GLN A 307 -34.31 28.75 23.77
C GLN A 307 -33.84 27.28 23.87
N ALA A 308 -34.23 26.43 22.91
CA ALA A 308 -33.78 25.04 22.87
C ALA A 308 -32.28 24.95 22.51
N ALA A 309 -31.80 25.82 21.61
CA ALA A 309 -30.39 25.96 21.30
C ALA A 309 -29.58 26.43 22.52
N LEU A 310 -30.12 27.38 23.28
CA LEU A 310 -29.52 27.86 24.53
C LEU A 310 -29.44 26.74 25.58
N ALA A 311 -30.49 25.93 25.72
CA ALA A 311 -30.50 24.78 26.62
C ALA A 311 -29.45 23.72 26.24
N GLN A 312 -29.29 23.43 24.93
CA GLN A 312 -28.19 22.58 24.46
C GLN A 312 -26.82 23.20 24.77
N PHE A 313 -26.68 24.50 24.55
CA PHE A 313 -25.44 25.23 24.77
C PHE A 313 -25.05 25.27 26.25
N ALA A 314 -26.02 25.28 27.17
CA ALA A 314 -25.78 25.22 28.62
C ALA A 314 -24.96 23.99 29.01
N ALA A 315 -25.26 22.81 28.44
CA ALA A 315 -24.47 21.61 28.71
C ALA A 315 -23.10 21.65 28.04
N ALA A 316 -22.99 22.29 26.87
CA ALA A 316 -21.71 22.47 26.20
C ALA A 316 -20.77 23.41 26.97
N THR A 317 -21.29 24.42 27.66
CA THR A 317 -20.48 25.36 28.46
C THR A 317 -20.37 24.95 29.94
N GLY A 318 -21.30 24.12 30.43
CA GLY A 318 -21.48 23.88 31.87
C GLY A 318 -22.11 25.08 32.60
N ILE A 319 -22.62 26.08 31.88
CA ILE A 319 -23.23 27.29 32.44
C ILE A 319 -24.75 27.15 32.35
N ASP A 320 -25.43 27.18 33.49
CA ASP A 320 -26.88 27.21 33.54
C ASP A 320 -27.40 28.62 33.23
N PHE A 321 -27.68 28.86 31.94
CA PHE A 321 -28.16 30.16 31.45
C PHE A 321 -29.53 30.57 32.00
N SER A 322 -30.30 29.65 32.60
CA SER A 322 -31.61 29.97 33.20
C SER A 322 -31.50 30.84 34.46
N ARG A 323 -30.29 30.96 35.03
CA ARG A 323 -29.99 31.73 36.25
C ARG A 323 -29.67 33.20 36.00
N TYR A 324 -29.56 33.60 34.73
CA TYR A 324 -29.19 34.96 34.34
C TYR A 324 -30.41 35.69 33.80
N GLU A 325 -30.54 36.97 34.16
CA GLU A 325 -31.51 37.85 33.52
C GLU A 325 -31.09 38.13 32.05
N PRO A 326 -32.04 38.45 31.13
CA PRO A 326 -31.75 38.57 29.69
C PRO A 326 -30.56 39.45 29.32
N ASP A 327 -30.38 40.56 30.03
CA ASP A 327 -29.35 41.57 29.76
C ASP A 327 -28.20 41.53 30.78
N GLU A 328 -28.21 40.55 31.69
CA GLU A 328 -27.15 40.36 32.68
C GLU A 328 -25.87 39.80 32.00
N PRO A 329 -24.70 40.41 32.25
CA PRO A 329 -23.42 39.86 31.78
C PRO A 329 -23.13 38.49 32.40
N ILE A 330 -22.87 37.49 31.56
CA ILE A 330 -22.56 36.12 31.99
C ILE A 330 -21.14 36.08 32.58
N ARG A 331 -21.05 35.87 33.90
CA ARG A 331 -19.79 35.76 34.66
C ARG A 331 -19.75 34.42 35.40
N ALA A 332 -19.49 33.33 34.67
CA ALA A 332 -19.45 31.99 35.26
C ALA A 332 -18.04 31.65 35.80
N GLY A 333 -17.97 30.93 36.92
CA GLY A 333 -16.73 30.31 37.43
C GLY A 333 -16.29 29.11 36.58
N ARG A 334 -15.21 28.40 36.96
CA ARG A 334 -14.77 27.17 36.27
C ARG A 334 -15.93 26.15 36.17
N GLY A 335 -16.27 25.72 34.95
CA GLY A 335 -17.27 24.68 34.69
C GLY A 335 -16.67 23.44 34.04
N ASP A 336 -17.35 22.30 34.18
CA ASP A 336 -16.90 20.99 33.68
C ASP A 336 -17.39 20.65 32.25
N GLY A 337 -17.90 21.64 31.50
CA GLY A 337 -18.35 21.51 30.12
C GLY A 337 -17.21 21.39 29.08
N ILE A 338 -17.52 21.60 27.80
CA ILE A 338 -16.52 21.73 26.74
C ILE A 338 -15.69 22.99 27.03
N ARG A 339 -14.45 22.79 27.50
CA ARG A 339 -13.57 23.86 27.97
C ARG A 339 -13.48 25.04 27.00
N SER A 340 -13.33 24.79 25.70
CA SER A 340 -13.26 25.85 24.68
C SER A 340 -14.55 26.65 24.51
N ALA A 341 -15.72 26.03 24.72
CA ALA A 341 -17.01 26.72 24.66
C ALA A 341 -17.26 27.56 25.92
N HIS A 342 -16.85 27.06 27.10
CA HIS A 342 -16.90 27.81 28.36
C HIS A 342 -16.02 29.06 28.31
N ASP A 343 -14.74 28.89 27.96
CA ASP A 343 -13.77 29.98 27.91
C ASP A 343 -14.19 31.09 26.94
N ALA A 344 -14.79 30.73 25.80
CA ALA A 344 -15.27 31.69 24.80
C ALA A 344 -16.43 32.57 25.32
N VAL A 345 -17.29 32.04 26.19
CA VAL A 345 -18.37 32.82 26.80
C VAL A 345 -17.85 33.70 27.93
N VAL A 346 -16.94 33.18 28.75
CA VAL A 346 -16.36 33.93 29.89
C VAL A 346 -15.46 35.07 29.43
N ALA A 347 -14.68 34.88 28.36
CA ALA A 347 -13.77 35.91 27.84
C ALA A 347 -14.51 37.09 27.18
N GLY A 348 -15.76 36.90 26.74
CA GLY A 348 -16.47 37.87 25.89
C GLY A 348 -15.91 37.93 24.47
N ASP A 349 -16.40 38.87 23.67
CA ASP A 349 -15.88 39.16 22.34
C ASP A 349 -15.48 40.64 22.19
N ALA A 350 -15.05 41.03 20.99
CA ALA A 350 -14.65 42.41 20.69
C ALA A 350 -15.79 43.43 20.89
N ALA A 351 -17.05 42.98 20.94
CA ALA A 351 -18.24 43.80 21.17
C ALA A 351 -18.71 43.81 22.64
N GLY A 352 -18.03 43.10 23.54
CA GLY A 352 -18.26 43.14 24.99
C GLY A 352 -18.66 41.78 25.59
N ALA A 353 -19.16 41.82 26.83
CA ALA A 353 -19.59 40.61 27.53
C ALA A 353 -20.82 39.96 26.87
N TRP A 354 -20.94 38.65 26.98
CA TRP A 354 -22.11 37.91 26.53
C TRP A 354 -23.26 38.06 27.53
N THR A 355 -24.48 38.24 27.02
CA THR A 355 -25.75 38.20 27.77
C THR A 355 -26.66 37.13 27.17
N VAL A 356 -27.67 36.67 27.91
CA VAL A 356 -28.64 35.68 27.39
C VAL A 356 -29.35 36.21 26.13
N ARG A 357 -29.69 37.51 26.09
CA ARG A 357 -30.27 38.16 24.90
C ARG A 357 -29.35 38.08 23.69
N ARG A 358 -28.07 38.48 23.83
CA ARG A 358 -27.09 38.39 22.73
C ARG A 358 -26.91 36.96 22.22
N LEU A 359 -26.89 35.98 23.14
CA LEU A 359 -26.79 34.58 22.75
C LEU A 359 -28.02 34.13 21.94
N LEU A 360 -29.23 34.50 22.37
CA LEU A 360 -30.47 34.16 21.68
C LEU A 360 -30.60 34.86 20.32
N ASP A 361 -30.18 36.12 20.21
CA ASP A 361 -30.21 36.88 18.96
C ASP A 361 -29.35 36.22 17.86
N GLY A 362 -28.22 35.61 18.26
CA GLY A 362 -27.35 34.83 17.38
C GLY A 362 -27.85 33.41 17.08
N MET A 363 -28.98 32.98 17.65
CA MET A 363 -29.54 31.62 17.49
C MET A 363 -30.85 31.61 16.68
N ARG A 364 -30.95 32.49 15.68
CA ARG A 364 -32.20 32.74 14.92
C ARG A 364 -32.85 31.48 14.33
N LEU A 365 -32.07 30.51 13.87
CA LEU A 365 -32.57 29.22 13.33
C LEU A 365 -32.63 28.11 14.38
N GLY A 366 -32.54 28.44 15.67
CA GLY A 366 -32.53 27.46 16.74
C GLY A 366 -31.23 26.67 16.81
N GLY A 367 -30.14 27.22 16.26
CA GLY A 367 -28.79 26.65 16.31
C GLY A 367 -27.74 27.76 16.44
N ARG A 368 -26.46 27.40 16.55
CA ARG A 368 -25.35 28.36 16.77
C ARG A 368 -24.63 28.76 15.49
N PHE A 369 -25.16 28.41 14.32
CA PHE A 369 -24.53 28.67 13.05
C PHE A 369 -25.26 29.83 12.36
N ASP A 370 -24.48 30.71 11.75
CA ASP A 370 -25.02 31.68 10.79
C ASP A 370 -25.15 30.98 9.44
N PRO A 371 -26.38 30.85 8.89
CA PRO A 371 -26.61 30.16 7.64
C PRO A 371 -26.13 30.98 6.44
N ILE A 372 -25.56 30.30 5.44
CA ILE A 372 -25.41 30.88 4.10
C ILE A 372 -26.77 30.80 3.41
N VAL A 373 -27.37 31.96 3.13
CA VAL A 373 -28.68 32.08 2.48
C VAL A 373 -28.54 32.72 1.11
N GLY A 374 -28.99 32.04 0.06
CA GLY A 374 -28.96 32.60 -1.29
C GLY A 374 -29.33 31.65 -2.42
N SER A 375 -29.22 32.17 -3.64
CA SER A 375 -29.23 31.45 -4.90
C SER A 375 -28.06 30.46 -5.00
N PRO A 376 -28.07 29.51 -5.94
CA PRO A 376 -27.02 28.50 -6.05
C PRO A 376 -25.65 29.13 -6.27
N SER A 377 -25.58 30.17 -7.12
CA SER A 377 -24.35 30.91 -7.41
C SER A 377 -23.78 31.60 -6.16
N ARG A 378 -24.62 32.30 -5.39
CA ARG A 378 -24.20 32.96 -4.13
C ARG A 378 -23.72 31.95 -3.09
N VAL A 379 -24.44 30.84 -2.94
CA VAL A 379 -24.05 29.78 -2.00
C VAL A 379 -22.71 29.16 -2.42
N ALA A 380 -22.52 28.89 -3.70
CA ALA A 380 -21.26 28.40 -4.22
C ALA A 380 -20.11 29.41 -4.01
N ASP A 381 -20.33 30.70 -4.27
CA ASP A 381 -19.34 31.76 -4.00
C ASP A 381 -18.89 31.74 -2.54
N GLU A 382 -19.84 31.71 -1.60
CA GLU A 382 -19.52 31.71 -0.18
C GLU A 382 -18.84 30.41 0.28
N LEU A 383 -19.26 29.24 -0.22
CA LEU A 383 -18.59 27.96 0.08
C LEU A 383 -17.14 27.94 -0.42
N LEU A 384 -16.90 28.45 -1.63
CA LEU A 384 -15.56 28.52 -2.20
C LEU A 384 -14.71 29.55 -1.48
N ARG A 385 -15.28 30.70 -1.11
CA ARG A 385 -14.61 31.70 -0.27
C ARG A 385 -14.21 31.11 1.08
N TRP A 386 -15.14 30.42 1.75
CA TRP A 386 -14.88 29.70 2.99
C TRP A 386 -13.73 28.71 2.85
N ALA A 387 -13.78 27.84 1.84
CA ALA A 387 -12.75 26.84 1.62
C ALA A 387 -11.38 27.45 1.30
N ASP A 388 -11.35 28.44 0.40
CA ASP A 388 -10.11 29.05 -0.07
C ASP A 388 -9.45 29.94 1.02
N GLU A 389 -10.24 30.66 1.84
CA GLU A 389 -9.72 31.48 2.95
C GLU A 389 -9.29 30.63 4.15
N SER A 390 -10.04 29.58 4.49
CA SER A 390 -9.76 28.76 5.68
C SER A 390 -8.83 27.58 5.42
N GLY A 391 -8.70 27.12 4.17
CA GLY A 391 -7.92 25.94 3.81
C GLY A 391 -8.53 24.61 4.24
N VAL A 392 -9.82 24.57 4.58
CA VAL A 392 -10.54 23.31 4.83
C VAL A 392 -10.70 22.51 3.52
N ASP A 393 -10.73 21.19 3.64
CA ASP A 393 -10.92 20.28 2.51
C ASP A 393 -12.41 20.11 2.16
N GLY A 394 -13.32 20.56 3.02
CA GLY A 394 -14.75 20.38 2.82
C GLY A 394 -15.61 20.71 4.04
N PHE A 395 -16.86 20.25 3.98
CA PHE A 395 -17.90 20.66 4.92
C PHE A 395 -18.76 19.50 5.44
N ASN A 396 -19.10 19.58 6.72
CA ASN A 396 -20.23 18.85 7.31
C ASN A 396 -21.46 19.78 7.24
N LEU A 397 -22.37 19.49 6.31
CA LEU A 397 -23.59 20.28 6.11
C LEU A 397 -24.60 20.01 7.23
N VAL A 398 -24.82 21.01 8.07
CA VAL A 398 -25.77 20.98 9.18
C VAL A 398 -27.19 20.91 8.63
N ARG A 399 -27.98 19.95 9.13
CA ARG A 399 -29.39 19.84 8.74
C ARG A 399 -30.22 21.01 9.29
N THR A 400 -31.08 21.55 8.43
CA THR A 400 -32.22 22.39 8.82
C THR A 400 -33.49 21.54 8.77
N VAL A 401 -34.40 21.82 7.82
CA VAL A 401 -35.57 20.99 7.52
C VAL A 401 -35.10 19.78 6.70
N THR A 402 -35.23 18.56 7.25
CA THR A 402 -34.72 17.32 6.64
C THR A 402 -35.86 16.46 6.07
N PRO A 403 -35.73 15.86 4.86
CA PRO A 403 -34.54 15.82 3.98
C PRO A 403 -34.40 17.03 3.03
N GLU A 404 -35.35 17.96 3.03
CA GLU A 404 -35.43 19.08 2.07
C GLU A 404 -34.10 19.84 1.90
N CYS A 405 -33.39 20.12 2.99
CA CYS A 405 -32.12 20.83 2.92
C CYS A 405 -31.04 20.08 2.12
N PHE A 406 -31.01 18.75 2.21
CA PHE A 406 -30.07 17.92 1.47
C PHE A 406 -30.50 17.75 0.01
N GLU A 407 -31.80 17.61 -0.25
CA GLU A 407 -32.37 17.56 -1.61
C GLU A 407 -32.06 18.84 -2.38
N ASP A 408 -32.29 20.00 -1.76
CA ASP A 408 -32.01 21.28 -2.39
C ASP A 408 -30.52 21.51 -2.60
N PHE A 409 -29.66 21.14 -1.64
CA PHE A 409 -28.21 21.25 -1.81
C PHE A 409 -27.74 20.39 -2.99
N GLY A 410 -28.15 19.11 -3.04
CA GLY A 410 -27.77 18.19 -4.11
C GLY A 410 -28.31 18.60 -5.49
N ARG A 411 -29.52 19.19 -5.54
CA ARG A 411 -30.16 19.61 -6.79
C ARG A 411 -29.66 20.96 -7.30
N LEU A 412 -29.34 21.89 -6.40
CA LEU A 412 -29.05 23.28 -6.76
C LEU A 412 -27.57 23.63 -6.63
N VAL A 413 -26.93 23.26 -5.52
CA VAL A 413 -25.55 23.71 -5.21
C VAL A 413 -24.50 22.80 -5.84
N VAL A 414 -24.73 21.49 -5.84
CA VAL A 414 -23.76 20.53 -6.42
C VAL A 414 -23.51 20.79 -7.92
N PRO A 415 -24.53 20.99 -8.78
CA PRO A 415 -24.29 21.34 -10.18
C PRO A 415 -23.52 22.65 -10.35
N GLU A 416 -23.75 23.62 -9.47
CA GLU A 416 -23.04 24.91 -9.50
C GLU A 416 -21.57 24.76 -9.09
N LEU A 417 -21.26 23.94 -8.08
CA LEU A 417 -19.86 23.65 -7.72
C LEU A 417 -19.16 22.80 -8.80
N GLN A 418 -19.89 21.91 -9.47
CA GLN A 418 -19.42 21.09 -10.59
C GLN A 418 -19.09 21.95 -11.82
N SER A 419 -19.94 22.92 -12.19
CA SER A 419 -19.69 23.84 -13.31
C SER A 419 -18.42 24.67 -13.11
N ARG A 420 -18.06 24.91 -11.84
CA ARG A 420 -16.86 25.62 -11.40
C ARG A 420 -15.64 24.71 -11.22
N GLY A 421 -15.76 23.40 -11.46
CA GLY A 421 -14.68 22.43 -11.32
C GLY A 421 -14.18 22.24 -9.87
N ARG A 422 -15.03 22.50 -8.87
CA ARG A 422 -14.70 22.42 -7.44
C ARG A 422 -15.42 21.28 -6.71
N PHE A 423 -16.12 20.43 -7.45
CA PHE A 423 -16.80 19.26 -6.92
C PHE A 423 -16.75 18.12 -7.92
N LYS A 424 -16.75 16.89 -7.40
CA LYS A 424 -16.67 15.67 -8.22
C LYS A 424 -17.86 15.55 -9.17
N GLN A 425 -17.59 15.05 -10.39
CA GLN A 425 -18.63 14.80 -11.40
C GLN A 425 -19.35 13.46 -11.21
N ARG A 426 -18.66 12.49 -10.62
CA ARG A 426 -19.14 11.14 -10.28
C ARG A 426 -18.29 10.59 -9.14
N TYR A 427 -18.76 9.55 -8.47
CA TYR A 427 -17.94 8.86 -7.48
C TYR A 427 -16.73 8.18 -8.13
N ALA A 428 -15.61 8.18 -7.41
CA ALA A 428 -14.55 7.20 -7.63
C ALA A 428 -14.97 5.84 -7.06
N ASP A 429 -14.48 4.78 -7.69
CA ASP A 429 -14.64 3.42 -7.17
C ASP A 429 -13.76 3.17 -5.95
N GLY A 430 -14.12 2.15 -5.17
CA GLY A 430 -13.37 1.71 -4.00
C GLY A 430 -13.94 2.16 -2.66
N THR A 431 -13.15 1.93 -1.62
CA THR A 431 -13.51 2.17 -0.21
C THR A 431 -13.64 3.66 0.12
N LEU A 432 -14.26 3.99 1.25
CA LEU A 432 -14.35 5.38 1.73
C LEU A 432 -12.96 6.02 1.86
N ARG A 433 -11.97 5.27 2.37
CA ARG A 433 -10.58 5.75 2.47
C ARG A 433 -9.97 6.05 1.10
N GLU A 434 -10.22 5.22 0.09
CA GLU A 434 -9.73 5.46 -1.27
C GLU A 434 -10.37 6.68 -1.92
N LYS A 435 -11.66 6.91 -1.67
CA LYS A 435 -12.35 8.13 -2.15
C LYS A 435 -11.76 9.39 -1.52
N LEU A 436 -11.35 9.34 -0.26
CA LEU A 436 -10.77 10.49 0.45
C LEU A 436 -9.30 10.73 0.09
N PHE A 437 -8.51 9.68 -0.16
CA PHE A 437 -7.05 9.78 -0.25
C PHE A 437 -6.44 9.30 -1.57
N GLY A 438 -7.22 8.72 -2.48
CA GLY A 438 -6.80 8.18 -3.78
C GLY A 438 -6.79 6.65 -3.85
N PRO A 439 -6.75 6.09 -5.08
CA PRO A 439 -6.87 4.65 -5.33
C PRO A 439 -5.71 3.84 -4.72
N GLY A 440 -5.99 2.61 -4.28
CA GLY A 440 -5.00 1.70 -3.69
C GLY A 440 -4.66 2.03 -2.23
N ARG A 441 -5.42 2.94 -1.59
CA ARG A 441 -5.25 3.36 -0.19
C ARG A 441 -6.40 2.92 0.70
N SER A 442 -6.90 1.70 0.50
CA SER A 442 -8.00 1.14 1.32
C SER A 442 -7.62 0.95 2.79
N ARG A 443 -6.32 0.91 3.11
CA ARG A 443 -5.75 0.66 4.44
C ARG A 443 -5.07 1.91 5.00
N LEU A 444 -4.97 2.03 6.33
CA LEU A 444 -4.23 3.11 6.99
C LEU A 444 -2.81 3.25 6.40
N PRO A 445 -2.28 4.46 6.15
CA PRO A 445 -0.93 4.65 5.66
C PRO A 445 0.12 4.26 6.71
N ALA A 446 1.37 3.98 6.28
CA ALA A 446 2.45 3.54 7.17
C ALA A 446 2.80 4.55 8.28
N SER A 447 2.55 5.85 8.06
CA SER A 447 2.74 6.91 9.04
C SER A 447 1.64 7.00 10.10
N HIS A 448 0.57 6.22 9.99
CA HIS A 448 -0.54 6.23 10.93
C HIS A 448 -0.27 5.33 12.15
N ALA A 449 -0.66 5.76 13.35
CA ALA A 449 -0.42 5.01 14.59
C ALA A 449 -0.95 3.56 14.53
N GLY A 450 -2.15 3.37 13.98
CA GLY A 450 -2.73 2.05 13.76
C GLY A 450 -1.93 1.11 12.85
N ALA A 451 -1.16 1.64 11.90
CA ALA A 451 -0.35 0.81 10.99
C ALA A 451 0.84 0.15 11.70
N ALA A 452 1.32 0.73 12.81
CA ALA A 452 2.38 0.15 13.64
C ALA A 452 1.97 -1.18 14.29
N TRP A 453 0.67 -1.42 14.42
CA TRP A 453 0.11 -2.66 14.98
C TRP A 453 -0.12 -3.73 13.95
N ARG A 454 -0.05 -3.44 12.64
CA ARG A 454 -0.05 -4.51 11.65
C ARG A 454 1.03 -5.50 12.05
N PRO A 455 0.76 -6.82 11.95
CA PRO A 455 1.87 -7.73 12.02
C PRO A 455 2.79 -7.21 10.95
N SER A 456 4.05 -7.13 11.29
CA SER A 456 5.03 -7.27 10.26
C SER A 456 4.76 -8.62 9.54
N HIS A 457 3.82 -8.68 8.58
CA HIS A 457 4.30 -8.85 7.21
C HIS A 457 5.23 -7.69 7.07
N SER A 458 6.46 -7.90 7.45
CA SER A 458 7.40 -6.83 7.60
C SER A 458 7.25 -5.77 6.51
N VAL A 459 6.70 -4.61 6.88
CA VAL A 459 7.54 -3.43 6.75
C VAL A 459 8.78 -3.85 7.51
N CYS A 460 9.82 -4.05 6.75
CA CYS A 460 11.11 -4.40 7.25
C CYS A 460 11.59 -3.21 8.13
N SER A 461 11.06 -3.04 9.35
CA SER A 461 11.96 -2.96 10.50
C SER A 461 12.46 -4.38 10.72
N ARG A 462 13.27 -4.87 9.76
CA ARG A 462 13.63 -6.28 9.64
C ARG A 462 12.42 -7.22 9.45
N SER A 463 12.35 -7.84 8.27
CA SER A 463 11.55 -9.03 8.05
C SER A 463 11.74 -10.09 9.14
N PRO A 464 10.79 -10.99 9.42
CA PRO A 464 11.16 -12.31 9.93
C PRO A 464 11.94 -13.12 8.89
N ILE A 465 12.21 -12.60 7.68
CA ILE A 465 13.37 -13.02 6.86
C ILE A 465 14.68 -12.34 7.35
N LEU A 466 14.65 -11.26 8.12
CA LEU A 466 15.83 -10.71 8.81
C LEU A 466 16.05 -11.27 10.22
N SER A 467 15.12 -12.08 10.76
CA SER A 467 15.42 -12.99 11.88
C SER A 467 15.61 -14.46 11.44
N ALA A 468 15.39 -14.77 10.15
CA ALA A 468 15.60 -16.11 9.59
C ALA A 468 16.60 -16.15 8.41
N LEU A 469 17.16 -15.01 7.99
CA LEU A 469 18.46 -15.04 7.32
C LEU A 469 19.48 -15.17 8.45
N PRO A 470 20.33 -16.20 8.42
CA PRO A 470 21.42 -16.31 9.38
C PRO A 470 22.16 -14.96 9.45
N ALA A 471 22.59 -14.56 10.65
CA ALA A 471 23.54 -13.47 10.76
C ALA A 471 24.67 -13.73 9.76
N PHE A 472 24.83 -12.82 8.80
CA PHE A 472 25.87 -12.94 7.79
C PHE A 472 27.22 -12.98 8.52
N SER A 473 27.91 -14.11 8.43
CA SER A 473 29.28 -14.23 8.92
C SER A 473 30.15 -13.36 8.01
N GLU A 474 30.98 -12.49 8.57
CA GLU A 474 31.81 -11.54 7.80
C GLU A 474 32.89 -12.20 6.92
N THR A 475 32.90 -13.53 6.78
CA THR A 475 33.92 -14.26 6.01
C THR A 475 33.30 -15.34 5.12
N ALA A 476 33.18 -15.04 3.82
CA ALA A 476 33.00 -16.05 2.79
C ALA A 476 34.34 -16.74 2.46
N GLU A 477 34.27 -18.01 2.06
CA GLU A 477 35.42 -18.74 1.54
C GLU A 477 36.00 -18.08 0.28
N ARG A 478 37.26 -18.40 -0.02
CA ARG A 478 37.96 -17.90 -1.20
C ARG A 478 38.06 -19.00 -2.25
N ILE A 479 37.34 -18.82 -3.35
CA ILE A 479 37.54 -19.63 -4.55
C ILE A 479 38.94 -19.34 -5.09
N ARG A 480 39.67 -20.39 -5.48
CA ARG A 480 41.09 -20.33 -5.82
C ARG A 480 41.30 -20.22 -7.33
N ASP A 481 40.54 -21.02 -8.06
CA ASP A 481 40.63 -21.22 -9.49
C ASP A 481 39.32 -21.80 -10.03
N ASP A 482 39.30 -22.02 -11.34
CA ASP A 482 38.17 -22.55 -12.10
C ASP A 482 37.70 -23.93 -11.60
N GLY A 483 38.64 -24.84 -11.30
CA GLY A 483 38.31 -26.19 -10.85
C GLY A 483 37.63 -26.17 -9.47
N HIS A 484 38.15 -25.37 -8.55
CA HIS A 484 37.56 -25.19 -7.22
C HIS A 484 36.14 -24.61 -7.30
N ALA A 485 35.87 -23.67 -8.22
CA ALA A 485 34.53 -23.11 -8.42
C ALA A 485 33.51 -24.19 -8.83
N ILE A 486 33.88 -25.07 -9.77
CA ILE A 486 33.01 -26.15 -10.25
C ILE A 486 32.77 -27.20 -9.15
N GLU A 487 33.80 -27.57 -8.39
CA GLU A 487 33.69 -28.49 -7.27
C GLU A 487 32.67 -28.00 -6.24
N VAL A 488 32.80 -26.73 -5.82
CA VAL A 488 31.90 -26.09 -4.86
C VAL A 488 30.47 -25.98 -5.41
N ALA A 489 30.32 -25.62 -6.69
CA ALA A 489 29.01 -25.55 -7.34
C ALA A 489 28.29 -26.90 -7.36
N ARG A 490 29.01 -27.98 -7.67
CA ARG A 490 28.45 -29.36 -7.66
C ARG A 490 28.03 -29.79 -6.27
N ALA A 491 28.85 -29.51 -5.26
CA ALA A 491 28.53 -29.82 -3.86
C ALA A 491 27.24 -29.11 -3.42
N LEU A 492 27.13 -27.80 -3.70
CA LEU A 492 25.91 -27.05 -3.38
C LEU A 492 24.69 -27.51 -4.18
N ALA A 493 24.86 -27.79 -5.48
CA ALA A 493 23.76 -28.25 -6.34
C ALA A 493 23.16 -29.57 -5.86
N ALA A 494 23.99 -30.53 -5.44
CA ALA A 494 23.52 -31.78 -4.86
C ALA A 494 22.62 -31.57 -3.64
N ASP A 495 22.99 -30.62 -2.77
CA ASP A 495 22.20 -30.29 -1.58
C ASP A 495 20.93 -29.49 -1.91
N PHE A 496 21.02 -28.55 -2.86
CA PHE A 496 19.89 -27.70 -3.24
C PHE A 496 18.80 -28.50 -3.94
N ALA A 497 19.15 -29.52 -4.74
CA ALA A 497 18.20 -30.36 -5.46
C ALA A 497 17.18 -31.04 -4.53
N ALA A 498 17.59 -31.46 -3.32
CA ALA A 498 16.74 -32.15 -2.36
C ALA A 498 15.51 -31.34 -1.92
N GLY A 499 15.62 -30.01 -1.88
CA GLY A 499 14.53 -29.11 -1.47
C GLY A 499 13.84 -28.37 -2.61
N ALA A 500 14.28 -28.54 -3.86
CA ALA A 500 13.85 -27.71 -4.99
C ALA A 500 12.35 -27.81 -5.30
N ILE A 501 11.79 -29.02 -5.27
CA ILE A 501 10.35 -29.25 -5.51
C ILE A 501 9.50 -28.59 -4.42
N ASP A 502 9.88 -28.76 -3.15
CA ASP A 502 9.18 -28.15 -2.01
C ASP A 502 9.19 -26.62 -2.10
N ARG A 503 10.35 -26.04 -2.43
CA ARG A 503 10.50 -24.60 -2.62
C ARG A 503 9.60 -24.07 -3.73
N ASP A 504 9.61 -24.70 -4.89
CA ASP A 504 8.78 -24.28 -6.03
C ASP A 504 7.29 -24.40 -5.72
N ARG A 505 6.84 -25.57 -5.22
CA ARG A 505 5.43 -25.85 -4.92
C ARG A 505 4.86 -24.84 -3.93
N HIS A 506 5.53 -24.69 -2.79
CA HIS A 506 5.05 -23.84 -1.69
C HIS A 506 5.51 -22.37 -1.79
N ARG A 507 6.22 -21.99 -2.86
CA ARG A 507 6.87 -20.67 -3.02
C ARG A 507 7.72 -20.31 -1.78
N ARG A 508 8.46 -21.28 -1.23
CA ARG A 508 9.40 -21.04 -0.14
C ARG A 508 10.67 -20.42 -0.71
N LEU A 509 10.89 -19.15 -0.40
CA LEU A 509 12.06 -18.42 -0.86
C LEU A 509 13.36 -19.07 -0.34
N PRO A 510 14.41 -19.22 -1.18
CA PRO A 510 15.61 -19.99 -0.87
C PRO A 510 16.62 -19.20 -0.03
N ALA A 511 16.19 -18.64 1.10
CA ALA A 511 17.00 -17.77 1.94
C ALA A 511 18.25 -18.48 2.50
N GLU A 512 18.10 -19.72 2.96
CA GLU A 512 19.18 -20.53 3.51
C GLU A 512 20.16 -20.96 2.42
N GLU A 513 19.66 -21.35 1.26
CA GLU A 513 20.46 -21.78 0.11
C GLU A 513 21.26 -20.60 -0.46
N VAL A 514 20.65 -19.40 -0.55
CA VAL A 514 21.35 -18.17 -0.94
C VAL A 514 22.45 -17.81 0.06
N GLU A 515 22.23 -18.02 1.37
CA GLU A 515 23.26 -17.77 2.38
C GLU A 515 24.41 -18.78 2.31
N ARG A 516 24.11 -20.05 2.02
CA ARG A 516 25.15 -21.07 1.76
C ARG A 516 25.95 -20.76 0.50
N PHE A 517 25.31 -20.28 -0.55
CA PHE A 517 26.00 -19.77 -1.75
C PHE A 517 26.85 -18.52 -1.43
N SER A 518 26.41 -17.69 -0.48
CA SER A 518 27.23 -16.60 0.07
C SER A 518 28.50 -17.07 0.75
N ARG A 519 28.39 -18.06 1.64
CA ARG A 519 29.53 -18.58 2.41
C ARG A 519 30.54 -19.31 1.55
N SER A 520 30.12 -19.92 0.44
CA SER A 520 31.01 -20.68 -0.43
C SER A 520 31.97 -19.84 -1.28
N GLY A 521 31.79 -18.51 -1.32
CA GLY A 521 32.61 -17.61 -2.12
C GLY A 521 32.22 -17.53 -3.60
N LEU A 522 31.20 -18.26 -4.05
CA LEU A 522 30.80 -18.31 -5.46
C LEU A 522 30.32 -16.96 -6.03
N TRP A 523 29.85 -16.02 -5.20
CA TRP A 523 29.50 -14.67 -5.67
C TRP A 523 30.69 -13.89 -6.22
N ALA A 524 31.90 -14.15 -5.71
CA ALA A 524 33.08 -13.36 -6.02
C ALA A 524 33.95 -13.97 -7.13
N ILE A 525 33.51 -15.04 -7.80
CA ILE A 525 34.37 -15.80 -8.73
C ILE A 525 34.81 -14.99 -9.95
N THR A 526 34.07 -13.94 -10.32
CA THR A 526 34.44 -13.04 -11.42
C THR A 526 35.28 -11.84 -10.99
N VAL A 527 35.50 -11.63 -9.68
CA VAL A 527 36.32 -10.53 -9.18
C VAL A 527 37.76 -10.69 -9.69
N PRO A 528 38.41 -9.65 -10.25
CA PRO A 528 39.75 -9.77 -10.82
C PRO A 528 40.82 -10.18 -9.80
N ARG A 529 41.86 -10.87 -10.27
CA ARG A 529 42.95 -11.37 -9.39
C ARG A 529 43.67 -10.25 -8.66
N GLU A 530 43.85 -9.10 -9.30
CA GLU A 530 44.50 -7.92 -8.70
C GLU A 530 43.76 -7.39 -7.45
N PHE A 531 42.47 -7.71 -7.29
CA PHE A 531 41.67 -7.36 -6.11
C PHE A 531 41.48 -8.54 -5.13
N GLY A 532 42.15 -9.68 -5.37
CA GLY A 532 42.08 -10.87 -4.53
C GLY A 532 40.96 -11.86 -4.88
N GLY A 533 40.35 -11.74 -6.06
CA GLY A 533 39.39 -12.71 -6.59
C GLY A 533 40.00 -13.83 -7.42
N ALA A 534 39.18 -14.83 -7.78
CA ALA A 534 39.62 -15.97 -8.58
C ALA A 534 39.74 -15.62 -10.08
N GLU A 535 38.96 -14.64 -10.54
CA GLU A 535 38.81 -14.27 -11.95
C GLU A 535 38.64 -15.49 -12.87
N VAL A 536 37.63 -16.31 -12.56
CA VAL A 536 37.37 -17.54 -13.33
C VAL A 536 37.01 -17.20 -14.78
N SER A 537 37.26 -18.15 -15.67
CA SER A 537 36.85 -18.05 -17.07
C SER A 537 35.33 -17.92 -17.21
N HIS A 538 34.88 -17.33 -18.31
CA HIS A 538 33.45 -17.30 -18.65
C HIS A 538 32.90 -18.71 -18.83
N ALA A 539 33.73 -19.66 -19.30
CA ALA A 539 33.33 -21.06 -19.45
C ALA A 539 32.96 -21.65 -18.08
N THR A 540 33.82 -21.46 -17.09
CA THR A 540 33.56 -21.88 -15.71
C THR A 540 32.34 -21.20 -15.11
N LEU A 541 32.21 -19.88 -15.24
CA LEU A 541 31.05 -19.15 -14.71
C LEU A 541 29.73 -19.68 -15.30
N SER A 542 29.73 -19.93 -16.61
CA SER A 542 28.55 -20.47 -17.30
C SER A 542 28.21 -21.88 -16.85
N GLU A 543 29.20 -22.74 -16.63
CA GLU A 543 28.97 -24.11 -16.16
C GLU A 543 28.54 -24.12 -14.68
N VAL A 544 29.11 -23.27 -13.82
CA VAL A 544 28.62 -23.07 -12.44
C VAL A 544 27.14 -22.67 -12.45
N THR A 545 26.77 -21.74 -13.34
CA THR A 545 25.37 -21.30 -13.48
C THR A 545 24.46 -22.43 -13.95
N ALA A 546 24.90 -23.24 -14.92
CA ALA A 546 24.14 -24.38 -15.43
C ALA A 546 23.97 -25.48 -14.37
N ILE A 547 25.02 -25.83 -13.62
CA ILE A 547 25.01 -26.82 -12.53
C ILE A 547 24.01 -26.42 -11.44
N VAL A 548 24.03 -25.15 -11.02
CA VAL A 548 23.10 -24.68 -9.97
C VAL A 548 21.67 -24.61 -10.50
N SER A 549 21.49 -24.21 -11.76
CA SER A 549 20.17 -24.15 -12.40
C SER A 549 19.55 -25.52 -12.66
N GLU A 550 20.37 -26.54 -12.88
CA GLU A 550 19.95 -27.94 -13.00
C GLU A 550 19.36 -28.45 -11.68
N ALA A 551 19.94 -28.05 -10.54
CA ALA A 551 19.39 -28.36 -9.22
C ALA A 551 18.14 -27.53 -8.87
N ASP A 552 18.20 -26.21 -9.09
CA ASP A 552 17.10 -25.27 -8.85
C ASP A 552 17.28 -24.02 -9.74
N PRO A 553 16.45 -23.84 -10.78
CA PRO A 553 16.63 -22.76 -11.75
C PRO A 553 16.35 -21.37 -11.19
N SER A 554 15.62 -21.25 -10.07
CA SER A 554 15.44 -19.96 -9.40
C SER A 554 16.71 -19.57 -8.65
N LEU A 555 17.35 -20.54 -7.99
CA LEU A 555 18.67 -20.36 -7.36
C LEU A 555 19.79 -20.10 -8.38
N GLY A 556 19.72 -20.69 -9.58
CA GLY A 556 20.66 -20.37 -10.66
C GLY A 556 20.45 -18.97 -11.25
N GLN A 557 19.20 -18.48 -11.27
CA GLN A 557 18.88 -17.16 -11.79
C GLN A 557 19.21 -16.02 -10.81
N ILE A 558 19.06 -16.22 -9.50
CA ILE A 558 19.31 -15.17 -8.49
C ILE A 558 20.74 -14.56 -8.62
N PRO A 559 21.83 -15.34 -8.79
CA PRO A 559 23.18 -14.82 -8.97
C PRO A 559 23.46 -14.13 -10.31
N GLN A 560 22.68 -14.40 -11.35
CA GLN A 560 22.96 -13.89 -12.70
C GLN A 560 23.13 -12.37 -12.74
N ASN A 561 22.22 -11.64 -12.08
CA ASN A 561 22.29 -10.18 -12.05
C ASN A 561 23.48 -9.66 -11.23
N HIS A 562 23.88 -10.36 -10.17
CA HIS A 562 25.05 -9.98 -9.39
C HIS A 562 26.30 -9.97 -10.26
N PHE A 563 26.54 -11.02 -11.06
CA PHE A 563 27.71 -11.10 -11.93
C PHE A 563 27.71 -9.99 -12.98
N CYS A 564 26.55 -9.66 -13.56
CA CYS A 564 26.42 -8.53 -14.48
C CYS A 564 26.76 -7.20 -13.78
N LEU A 565 26.32 -7.01 -12.54
CA LEU A 565 26.59 -5.79 -11.78
C LEU A 565 28.07 -5.67 -11.36
N VAL A 566 28.70 -6.78 -10.98
CA VAL A 566 30.16 -6.85 -10.74
C VAL A 566 30.95 -6.52 -12.01
N ASP A 567 30.55 -7.07 -13.16
CA ASP A 567 31.20 -6.76 -14.45
C ASP A 567 31.03 -5.29 -14.85
N ALA A 568 29.89 -4.66 -14.55
CA ALA A 568 29.72 -3.23 -14.76
C ALA A 568 30.72 -2.40 -13.94
N ILE A 569 30.98 -2.77 -12.68
CA ILE A 569 32.01 -2.11 -11.85
C ILE A 569 33.41 -2.34 -12.44
N ARG A 570 33.71 -3.56 -12.91
CA ARG A 570 34.99 -3.89 -13.56
C ARG A 570 35.25 -3.00 -14.77
N LEU A 571 34.24 -2.80 -15.61
CA LEU A 571 34.40 -2.09 -16.88
C LEU A 571 34.41 -0.56 -16.73
N VAL A 572 33.55 0.01 -15.89
CA VAL A 572 33.35 1.48 -15.85
C VAL A 572 33.44 2.10 -14.46
N GLY A 573 33.66 1.30 -13.42
CA GLY A 573 33.88 1.80 -12.05
C GLY A 573 35.24 2.47 -11.92
N THR A 574 35.33 3.50 -11.07
CA THR A 574 36.62 4.07 -10.67
C THR A 574 37.42 3.07 -9.84
N ARG A 575 38.75 3.26 -9.72
CA ARG A 575 39.59 2.38 -8.87
C ARG A 575 39.09 2.30 -7.42
N GLU A 576 38.59 3.41 -6.89
CA GLU A 576 37.97 3.47 -5.55
C GLU A 576 36.69 2.61 -5.49
N GLN A 577 35.81 2.72 -6.48
CA GLN A 577 34.59 1.92 -6.59
C GLN A 577 34.91 0.43 -6.74
N GLN A 578 35.91 0.08 -7.56
CA GLN A 578 36.38 -1.28 -7.74
C GLN A 578 36.88 -1.87 -6.42
N HIS A 579 37.79 -1.20 -5.72
CA HIS A 579 38.27 -1.65 -4.41
C HIS A 579 37.11 -1.86 -3.43
N PHE A 580 36.20 -0.88 -3.32
CA PHE A 580 35.08 -0.97 -2.40
C PHE A 580 34.14 -2.14 -2.76
N PHE A 581 33.54 -2.16 -3.94
CA PHE A 581 32.51 -3.14 -4.27
C PHE A 581 33.07 -4.55 -4.46
N PHE A 582 34.28 -4.72 -4.98
CA PHE A 582 34.91 -6.04 -5.05
C PHE A 582 35.21 -6.60 -3.68
N SER A 583 35.64 -5.77 -2.71
CA SER A 583 35.78 -6.23 -1.33
C SER A 583 34.45 -6.71 -0.74
N GLN A 584 33.34 -6.04 -1.08
CA GLN A 584 32.01 -6.46 -0.62
C GLN A 584 31.63 -7.83 -1.21
N ALA A 585 31.80 -8.02 -2.52
CA ALA A 585 31.53 -9.28 -3.20
C ALA A 585 32.39 -10.41 -2.64
N LEU A 586 33.70 -10.17 -2.48
CA LEU A 586 34.65 -11.10 -1.86
C LEU A 586 34.20 -11.48 -0.46
N ASN A 587 33.71 -10.55 0.36
CA ASN A 587 33.24 -10.89 1.69
C ASN A 587 31.93 -11.68 1.71
N GLY A 588 31.32 -11.96 0.55
CA GLY A 588 30.09 -12.73 0.40
C GLY A 588 28.84 -11.86 0.25
N LYS A 589 28.99 -10.54 0.16
CA LYS A 589 27.86 -9.62 -0.01
C LYS A 589 27.34 -9.68 -1.45
N ARG A 590 26.02 -9.50 -1.57
CA ARG A 590 25.23 -9.82 -2.76
C ARG A 590 24.67 -8.56 -3.38
N PHE A 591 24.62 -8.52 -4.70
CA PHE A 591 24.08 -7.39 -5.46
C PHE A 591 22.83 -7.85 -6.19
N GLY A 592 21.67 -7.27 -5.88
CA GLY A 592 20.40 -7.58 -6.52
C GLY A 592 19.94 -6.43 -7.40
N ASN A 593 19.49 -6.72 -8.61
CA ASN A 593 19.24 -5.66 -9.59
C ASN A 593 17.95 -4.88 -9.30
N ALA A 594 17.91 -3.63 -9.76
CA ALA A 594 16.69 -2.84 -9.88
C ALA A 594 16.79 -1.98 -11.16
N VAL A 595 16.74 -2.66 -12.32
CA VAL A 595 17.02 -2.03 -13.61
C VAL A 595 15.75 -1.71 -14.38
N SER A 596 14.82 -2.66 -14.48
CA SER A 596 13.63 -2.59 -15.33
C SER A 596 12.47 -1.80 -14.70
N GLU A 597 11.62 -1.23 -15.56
CA GLU A 597 10.42 -0.48 -15.18
C GLU A 597 9.19 -0.99 -15.93
N THR A 598 8.02 -0.92 -15.30
CA THR A 598 6.72 -1.20 -15.91
C THR A 598 5.99 0.10 -16.25
N GLY A 599 5.09 0.08 -17.25
CA GLY A 599 4.32 1.28 -17.63
C GLY A 599 5.15 2.33 -18.37
N THR A 600 6.20 1.90 -19.06
CA THR A 600 7.01 2.70 -20.00
C THR A 600 6.80 2.19 -21.44
N PRO A 601 6.97 3.04 -22.47
CA PRO A 601 6.72 2.64 -23.87
C PRO A 601 7.62 1.50 -24.36
N ASN A 602 8.84 1.40 -23.83
CA ASN A 602 9.78 0.32 -24.09
C ASN A 602 10.82 0.22 -22.96
N SER A 603 11.60 -0.85 -22.97
CA SER A 603 12.62 -1.16 -21.94
C SER A 603 13.79 -0.17 -21.85
N LYS A 604 13.92 0.77 -22.79
CA LYS A 604 14.97 1.81 -22.76
C LYS A 604 14.51 3.08 -22.07
N THR A 605 13.19 3.28 -21.91
CA THR A 605 12.66 4.46 -21.23
C THR A 605 12.73 4.27 -19.71
N ILE A 606 13.45 5.16 -19.04
CA ILE A 606 13.68 5.15 -17.59
C ILE A 606 13.03 6.40 -16.97
N LYS A 607 12.14 6.21 -16.00
CA LYS A 607 11.51 7.27 -15.19
C LYS A 607 12.24 7.52 -13.88
N THR A 608 12.95 6.53 -13.35
CA THR A 608 13.74 6.69 -12.12
C THR A 608 14.81 7.77 -12.27
N ARG A 609 14.91 8.67 -11.30
CA ARG A 609 15.80 9.85 -11.33
C ARG A 609 16.76 9.86 -10.14
N LEU A 610 18.00 10.22 -10.42
CA LEU A 610 19.01 10.62 -9.44
C LEU A 610 19.21 12.13 -9.57
N THR A 611 18.71 12.90 -8.61
CA THR A 611 18.75 14.37 -8.68
C THR A 611 19.66 14.97 -7.63
N ARG A 612 20.36 16.05 -7.99
CA ARG A 612 21.12 16.86 -7.03
C ARG A 612 20.19 17.81 -6.30
N THR A 613 20.17 17.70 -4.98
CA THR A 613 19.40 18.59 -4.09
C THR A 613 20.34 19.35 -3.15
N PRO A 614 19.87 20.40 -2.45
CA PRO A 614 20.65 21.04 -1.39
C PRO A 614 21.12 20.08 -0.28
N LEU A 615 20.45 18.93 -0.12
CA LEU A 615 20.77 17.89 0.85
C LEU A 615 21.62 16.74 0.26
N GLY A 616 22.23 16.93 -0.92
CA GLY A 616 23.00 15.91 -1.63
C GLY A 616 22.22 15.19 -2.74
N LEU A 617 22.77 14.10 -3.27
CA LEU A 617 22.14 13.31 -4.33
C LEU A 617 20.96 12.50 -3.76
N ARG A 618 19.82 12.53 -4.46
CA ARG A 618 18.59 11.84 -4.07
C ARG A 618 18.09 10.93 -5.19
N LEU A 619 17.85 9.67 -4.88
CA LEU A 619 17.30 8.69 -5.81
C LEU A 619 15.80 8.52 -5.57
N ASN A 620 15.01 8.66 -6.64
CA ASN A 620 13.56 8.51 -6.63
C ASN A 620 13.09 7.68 -7.83
N GLY A 621 12.26 6.67 -7.60
CA GLY A 621 11.63 5.92 -8.68
C GLY A 621 11.10 4.56 -8.26
N ARG A 622 10.57 3.84 -9.26
CA ARG A 622 9.99 2.51 -9.09
C ARG A 622 10.55 1.57 -10.15
N LYS A 623 11.04 0.43 -9.70
CA LYS A 623 11.53 -0.67 -10.53
C LYS A 623 10.66 -1.90 -10.33
N ALA A 624 10.62 -2.75 -11.35
CA ALA A 624 9.90 -4.01 -11.36
C ALA A 624 10.85 -5.12 -11.82
N TYR A 625 10.47 -6.38 -11.60
CA TYR A 625 11.26 -7.55 -12.01
C TYR A 625 12.67 -7.54 -11.43
N SER A 626 12.80 -7.12 -10.15
CA SER A 626 14.08 -6.90 -9.46
C SER A 626 14.59 -8.20 -8.82
N THR A 627 14.94 -9.16 -9.68
CA THR A 627 15.42 -10.50 -9.29
C THR A 627 16.59 -10.44 -8.30
N GLY A 628 16.44 -11.16 -7.18
CA GLY A 628 17.47 -11.25 -6.15
C GLY A 628 17.59 -10.01 -5.25
N ALA A 629 16.88 -8.90 -5.52
CA ALA A 629 16.94 -7.69 -4.70
C ALA A 629 16.49 -7.93 -3.24
N LEU A 630 15.59 -8.89 -3.02
CA LEU A 630 15.14 -9.24 -1.67
C LEU A 630 16.24 -9.85 -0.81
N PHE A 631 17.18 -10.58 -1.44
CA PHE A 631 18.32 -11.21 -0.75
C PHE A 631 19.57 -10.33 -0.71
N ALA A 632 19.53 -9.17 -1.38
CA ALA A 632 20.72 -8.38 -1.64
C ALA A 632 21.19 -7.57 -0.43
N HIS A 633 22.49 -7.31 -0.39
CA HIS A 633 23.11 -6.35 0.51
C HIS A 633 23.21 -4.96 -0.14
N TRP A 634 23.45 -4.94 -1.45
CA TRP A 634 23.40 -3.75 -2.28
C TRP A 634 22.37 -3.93 -3.39
N VAL A 635 21.59 -2.90 -3.67
CA VAL A 635 20.57 -2.88 -4.72
C VAL A 635 20.98 -1.84 -5.76
N PRO A 636 21.66 -2.23 -6.86
CA PRO A 636 21.99 -1.30 -7.92
C PRO A 636 20.75 -0.92 -8.73
N VAL A 637 20.38 0.35 -8.62
CA VAL A 637 19.21 0.94 -9.27
C VAL A 637 19.64 1.70 -10.53
N ALA A 638 19.10 1.33 -11.69
CA ALA A 638 19.32 2.11 -12.91
C ALA A 638 18.52 3.41 -12.87
N ALA A 639 19.15 4.57 -13.09
CA ALA A 639 18.48 5.87 -13.07
C ALA A 639 19.03 6.78 -14.16
N LEU A 640 18.32 7.89 -14.41
CA LEU A 640 18.87 9.03 -15.15
C LEU A 640 19.33 10.09 -14.15
N ASP A 641 20.55 10.60 -14.33
CA ASP A 641 21.06 11.74 -13.58
C ASP A 641 20.49 13.07 -14.12
N ASP A 642 20.88 14.20 -13.50
CA ASP A 642 20.43 15.54 -13.91
C ASP A 642 20.82 15.91 -15.36
N ASP A 643 21.82 15.24 -15.93
CA ASP A 643 22.26 15.41 -17.33
C ASP A 643 21.57 14.42 -18.29
N GLU A 644 20.53 13.73 -17.82
CA GLU A 644 19.80 12.65 -18.52
C GLU A 644 20.73 11.49 -18.97
N ARG A 645 21.85 11.28 -18.28
CA ARG A 645 22.75 10.14 -18.52
C ARG A 645 22.36 8.95 -17.66
N GLN A 646 22.48 7.74 -18.23
CA GLN A 646 22.23 6.52 -17.46
C GLN A 646 23.33 6.26 -16.43
N VAL A 647 22.91 6.00 -15.20
CA VAL A 647 23.76 5.62 -14.07
C VAL A 647 23.21 4.36 -13.39
N LEU A 648 24.10 3.61 -12.73
CA LEU A 648 23.75 2.58 -11.75
C LEU A 648 24.06 3.11 -10.36
N VAL A 649 23.05 3.21 -9.52
CA VAL A 649 23.18 3.68 -8.14
C VAL A 649 23.16 2.49 -7.20
N TYR A 650 24.31 2.13 -6.64
CA TYR A 650 24.50 1.02 -5.70
C TYR A 650 24.00 1.43 -4.31
N VAL A 651 22.71 1.24 -4.06
CA VAL A 651 22.09 1.63 -2.79
C VAL A 651 22.27 0.50 -1.77
N ASP A 652 22.67 0.83 -0.55
CA ASP A 652 22.65 -0.13 0.55
C ASP A 652 21.21 -0.62 0.79
N ARG A 653 20.98 -1.92 0.94
CA ARG A 653 19.64 -2.49 1.10
C ARG A 653 18.88 -1.89 2.28
N THR A 654 19.59 -1.41 3.30
CA THR A 654 19.06 -0.82 4.53
C THR A 654 18.94 0.70 4.47
N ALA A 655 19.32 1.33 3.35
CA ALA A 655 19.25 2.78 3.19
C ALA A 655 17.80 3.29 3.39
N PRO A 656 17.59 4.32 4.23
CA PRO A 656 16.28 4.96 4.39
C PRO A 656 15.71 5.39 3.03
N GLY A 657 14.44 5.08 2.81
CA GLY A 657 13.74 5.36 1.55
C GLY A 657 13.80 4.24 0.51
N LEU A 658 14.62 3.20 0.69
CA LEU A 658 14.67 2.05 -0.22
C LEU A 658 13.78 0.92 0.30
N THR A 659 12.77 0.55 -0.48
CA THR A 659 11.87 -0.57 -0.20
C THR A 659 11.98 -1.62 -1.29
N VAL A 660 12.14 -2.89 -0.91
CA VAL A 660 12.04 -4.04 -1.83
C VAL A 660 10.84 -4.88 -1.38
N GLN A 661 9.91 -5.11 -2.30
CA GLN A 661 8.64 -5.80 -2.07
C GLN A 661 8.72 -7.22 -2.63
N ASP A 662 8.16 -8.19 -1.92
CA ASP A 662 8.00 -9.56 -2.41
C ASP A 662 6.62 -9.74 -3.07
N ASP A 663 6.44 -9.14 -4.24
CA ASP A 663 5.19 -9.14 -5.02
C ASP A 663 5.32 -9.93 -6.35
N TRP A 664 6.37 -10.76 -6.50
CA TRP A 664 6.53 -11.63 -7.66
C TRP A 664 5.51 -12.76 -7.68
N SER A 665 4.68 -12.82 -8.73
CA SER A 665 3.60 -13.80 -8.89
C SER A 665 3.69 -14.62 -10.17
N GLY A 666 4.90 -14.82 -10.72
CA GLY A 666 5.12 -15.64 -11.92
C GLY A 666 4.72 -17.11 -11.69
N PHE A 667 4.22 -17.77 -12.75
CA PHE A 667 3.80 -19.18 -12.66
C PHE A 667 5.00 -20.14 -12.60
N GLY A 668 6.13 -19.80 -13.21
CA GLY A 668 7.43 -20.45 -13.00
C GLY A 668 8.44 -19.47 -12.43
N GLN A 669 9.65 -19.96 -12.17
CA GLN A 669 10.70 -19.24 -11.46
C GLN A 669 10.16 -18.58 -10.18
N ARG A 670 9.35 -19.33 -9.43
CA ARG A 670 8.46 -18.81 -8.39
C ARG A 670 9.23 -18.19 -7.21
N THR A 671 10.48 -18.60 -7.02
CA THR A 671 11.28 -18.28 -5.83
C THR A 671 12.47 -17.36 -6.10
N THR A 672 12.55 -16.76 -7.29
CA THR A 672 13.58 -15.77 -7.66
C THR A 672 13.49 -14.43 -6.91
N ALA A 673 12.36 -14.19 -6.23
CA ALA A 673 12.03 -12.94 -5.56
C ALA A 673 12.14 -11.70 -6.49
N SER A 674 11.61 -11.80 -7.71
CA SER A 674 11.66 -10.76 -8.77
C SER A 674 10.67 -9.61 -8.57
N GLY A 675 10.50 -9.13 -7.35
CA GLY A 675 9.47 -8.14 -7.01
C GLY A 675 9.79 -6.68 -7.38
N THR A 676 9.08 -5.77 -6.75
CA THR A 676 9.17 -4.31 -6.93
C THR A 676 10.25 -3.69 -6.03
N VAL A 677 11.04 -2.77 -6.56
CA VAL A 677 11.92 -1.89 -5.77
C VAL A 677 11.42 -0.45 -5.86
N LEU A 678 11.23 0.19 -4.72
CA LEU A 678 10.85 1.60 -4.60
C LEU A 678 11.99 2.38 -3.97
N ALA A 679 12.40 3.47 -4.59
CA ALA A 679 13.28 4.46 -4.01
C ALA A 679 12.46 5.74 -3.80
N ASP A 680 12.35 6.16 -2.54
CA ASP A 680 11.70 7.41 -2.13
C ASP A 680 12.71 8.25 -1.35
N ASN A 681 13.20 9.30 -2.00
CA ASN A 681 14.16 10.26 -1.47
C ASN A 681 15.44 9.65 -0.84
N VAL A 682 15.91 8.53 -1.40
CA VAL A 682 17.07 7.78 -0.90
C VAL A 682 18.32 8.65 -1.01
N SER A 683 19.06 8.80 0.10
CA SER A 683 20.33 9.51 0.12
C SER A 683 21.42 8.71 -0.59
N VAL A 684 22.15 9.36 -1.50
CA VAL A 684 23.19 8.71 -2.32
C VAL A 684 24.52 9.43 -2.16
N GLN A 685 25.59 8.66 -1.96
CA GLN A 685 26.97 9.13 -1.94
C GLN A 685 27.61 9.01 -3.34
N PRO A 686 28.58 9.87 -3.70
CA PRO A 686 29.27 9.79 -5.00
C PRO A 686 29.87 8.41 -5.30
N LEU A 687 30.45 7.75 -4.30
CA LEU A 687 31.01 6.39 -4.44
C LEU A 687 29.97 5.38 -4.95
N GLN A 688 28.69 5.57 -4.66
CA GLN A 688 27.61 4.67 -5.03
C GLN A 688 27.15 4.83 -6.49
N VAL A 689 27.62 5.86 -7.22
CA VAL A 689 27.13 6.18 -8.57
C VAL A 689 28.13 5.71 -9.62
N VAL A 690 27.76 4.67 -10.37
CA VAL A 690 28.57 4.10 -11.47
C VAL A 690 28.00 4.54 -12.82
N ALA A 691 28.87 5.02 -13.71
CA ALA A 691 28.51 5.62 -15.00
C ALA A 691 28.07 4.59 -16.06
N ARG A 692 26.84 4.05 -15.91
CA ARG A 692 26.28 2.99 -16.78
C ARG A 692 26.32 3.31 -18.26
N HIS A 693 26.11 4.56 -18.66
CA HIS A 693 26.14 4.98 -20.08
C HIS A 693 27.47 4.63 -20.77
N ARG A 694 28.59 4.64 -20.05
CA ARG A 694 29.92 4.30 -20.58
C ARG A 694 30.10 2.83 -20.95
N LEU A 695 29.22 1.93 -20.48
CA LEU A 695 29.31 0.50 -20.80
C LEU A 695 29.06 0.21 -22.29
N PHE A 696 28.38 1.11 -22.99
CA PHE A 696 27.95 0.91 -24.37
C PHE A 696 28.62 1.87 -25.37
N GLU A 697 29.51 2.76 -24.90
CA GLU A 697 30.28 3.68 -25.74
C GLU A 697 31.36 2.94 -26.55
N PRO A 698 32.31 2.20 -25.92
CA PRO A 698 33.22 1.32 -26.63
C PRO A 698 32.56 -0.02 -27.01
N PRO A 699 33.15 -0.81 -27.93
CA PRO A 699 32.78 -2.21 -28.10
C PRO A 699 33.09 -2.96 -26.79
N THR A 700 32.05 -3.41 -26.08
CA THR A 700 32.21 -4.19 -24.84
C THR A 700 31.46 -5.51 -24.94
N ILE A 701 31.97 -6.52 -24.24
CA ILE A 701 31.32 -7.83 -24.14
C ILE A 701 30.17 -7.88 -23.13
N HIS A 702 29.84 -6.77 -22.46
CA HIS A 702 28.91 -6.76 -21.32
C HIS A 702 27.52 -7.31 -21.65
N GLY A 703 26.97 -6.98 -22.83
CA GLY A 703 25.69 -7.50 -23.30
C GLY A 703 25.74 -9.02 -23.53
N ALA A 704 26.72 -9.48 -24.30
CA ALA A 704 26.95 -10.89 -24.57
C ALA A 704 27.25 -11.70 -23.29
N PHE A 705 27.98 -11.12 -22.33
CA PHE A 705 28.21 -11.70 -21.00
C PHE A 705 26.90 -11.97 -20.26
N ALA A 706 26.01 -10.99 -20.19
CA ALA A 706 24.71 -11.15 -19.53
C ALA A 706 23.86 -12.25 -20.20
N GLN A 707 23.92 -12.33 -21.54
CA GLN A 707 23.19 -13.30 -22.34
C GLN A 707 23.76 -14.72 -22.22
N LEU A 708 25.07 -14.87 -22.03
CA LEU A 708 25.71 -16.17 -21.75
C LEU A 708 25.13 -16.80 -20.47
N LEU A 709 24.96 -16.00 -19.41
CA LEU A 709 24.39 -16.47 -18.15
C LEU A 709 22.91 -16.87 -18.29
N HIS A 710 22.12 -16.09 -19.05
CA HIS A 710 20.76 -16.50 -19.38
C HIS A 710 20.71 -17.79 -20.21
N SER A 711 21.68 -18.02 -21.09
CA SER A 711 21.77 -19.28 -21.84
C SER A 711 22.14 -20.47 -20.94
N ALA A 712 23.01 -20.25 -19.95
CA ALA A 712 23.39 -21.26 -18.97
C ALA A 712 22.22 -21.70 -18.07
N ILE A 713 21.35 -20.77 -17.67
CA ILE A 713 20.15 -21.10 -16.88
C ILE A 713 19.22 -22.00 -17.69
N ASP A 714 18.97 -21.67 -18.95
CA ASP A 714 18.16 -22.50 -19.85
C ASP A 714 18.78 -23.89 -20.05
N LEU A 715 20.11 -23.96 -20.18
CA LEU A 715 20.84 -25.22 -20.28
C LEU A 715 20.64 -26.08 -19.03
N GLY A 716 20.74 -25.51 -17.84
CA GLY A 716 20.48 -26.24 -16.58
C GLY A 716 19.04 -26.77 -16.49
N ILE A 717 18.05 -25.96 -16.89
CA ILE A 717 16.64 -26.41 -16.97
C ILE A 717 16.49 -27.58 -17.95
N ALA A 718 17.14 -27.51 -19.12
CA ALA A 718 17.13 -28.58 -20.11
C ALA A 718 17.77 -29.88 -19.58
N ARG A 719 18.92 -29.78 -18.89
CA ARG A 719 19.58 -30.93 -18.24
C ARG A 719 18.66 -31.59 -17.23
N ALA A 720 18.03 -30.80 -16.36
CA ALA A 720 17.13 -31.29 -15.31
C ALA A 720 15.88 -31.97 -15.88
N ALA A 721 15.23 -31.34 -16.87
CA ALA A 721 14.06 -31.90 -17.55
C ALA A 721 14.39 -33.24 -18.23
N LEU A 722 15.53 -33.32 -18.91
CA LEU A 722 15.96 -34.55 -19.60
C LEU A 722 16.37 -35.65 -18.61
N ALA A 723 16.97 -35.30 -17.47
CA ALA A 723 17.27 -36.25 -16.40
C ALA A 723 16.00 -36.87 -15.83
N ASP A 724 15.00 -36.04 -15.47
CA ASP A 724 13.71 -36.50 -14.96
C ASP A 724 12.95 -37.32 -16.03
N LEU A 725 13.01 -36.93 -17.30
CA LEU A 725 12.42 -37.67 -18.42
C LEU A 725 13.01 -39.07 -18.54
N ARG A 726 14.35 -39.18 -18.55
CA ARG A 726 15.03 -40.47 -18.65
C ARG A 726 14.73 -41.36 -17.45
N HIS A 727 14.67 -40.79 -16.25
CA HIS A 727 14.29 -41.53 -15.05
C HIS A 727 12.84 -42.03 -15.14
N TRP A 728 11.91 -41.15 -15.51
CA TRP A 728 10.49 -41.50 -15.61
C TRP A 728 10.22 -42.59 -16.64
N VAL A 729 10.81 -42.49 -17.83
CA VAL A 729 10.63 -43.46 -18.91
C VAL A 729 11.16 -44.84 -18.53
N ARG A 730 12.24 -44.91 -17.76
CA ARG A 730 12.84 -46.18 -17.31
C ARG A 730 12.04 -46.84 -16.19
N GLU A 731 11.56 -46.05 -15.24
CA GLU A 731 11.02 -46.57 -13.98
C GLU A 731 9.50 -46.59 -13.91
N ARG A 732 8.79 -45.76 -14.69
CA ARG A 732 7.35 -45.50 -14.50
C ARG A 732 6.51 -45.52 -15.77
N ALA A 733 7.07 -45.11 -16.91
CA ALA A 733 6.29 -45.05 -18.15
C ALA A 733 5.92 -46.46 -18.66
N ARG A 734 4.74 -46.55 -19.25
CA ARG A 734 4.24 -47.78 -19.89
C ARG A 734 4.47 -47.69 -21.40
N PRO A 735 4.85 -48.79 -22.06
CA PRO A 735 4.96 -48.80 -23.51
C PRO A 735 3.59 -48.52 -24.17
N TRP A 736 3.61 -47.91 -25.36
CA TRP A 736 2.41 -47.78 -26.17
C TRP A 736 1.89 -49.17 -26.58
N ALA A 737 0.57 -49.36 -26.62
CA ALA A 737 -0.03 -50.66 -26.86
C ALA A 737 0.45 -51.33 -28.17
N ASP A 738 0.67 -50.53 -29.22
CA ASP A 738 1.10 -51.03 -30.53
C ASP A 738 2.63 -51.10 -30.71
N SER A 739 3.41 -50.73 -29.68
CA SER A 739 4.88 -50.68 -29.78
C SER A 739 5.54 -52.08 -29.81
N GLY A 740 4.83 -53.12 -29.37
CA GLY A 740 5.33 -54.50 -29.37
C GLY A 740 6.49 -54.78 -28.40
N VAL A 741 6.74 -53.89 -27.42
CA VAL A 741 7.82 -54.04 -26.42
C VAL A 741 7.28 -54.09 -24.99
N ASP A 742 8.05 -54.68 -24.08
CA ASP A 742 7.65 -54.87 -22.67
C ASP A 742 7.84 -53.61 -21.81
N ARG A 743 8.76 -52.72 -22.19
CA ARG A 743 9.09 -51.48 -21.45
C ARG A 743 9.07 -50.26 -22.36
N ALA A 744 8.58 -49.13 -21.86
CA ALA A 744 8.60 -47.86 -22.59
C ALA A 744 10.01 -47.46 -23.04
N SER A 745 11.04 -47.80 -22.25
CA SER A 745 12.44 -47.56 -22.59
C SER A 745 12.95 -48.35 -23.81
N GLN A 746 12.16 -49.28 -24.35
CA GLN A 746 12.49 -50.08 -25.55
C GLN A 746 11.72 -49.62 -26.79
N ASP A 747 10.73 -48.72 -26.64
CA ASP A 747 9.94 -48.23 -27.77
C ASP A 747 10.83 -47.42 -28.73
N PRO A 748 10.91 -47.79 -30.03
CA PRO A 748 11.75 -47.10 -31.01
C PRO A 748 11.45 -45.60 -31.15
N LEU A 749 10.18 -45.18 -31.01
CA LEU A 749 9.80 -43.77 -31.13
C LEU A 749 10.25 -42.96 -29.91
N THR A 750 10.03 -43.52 -28.71
CA THR A 750 10.56 -42.97 -27.45
C THR A 750 12.09 -42.86 -27.48
N LEU A 751 12.79 -43.92 -27.94
CA LEU A 751 14.25 -43.92 -28.09
C LEU A 751 14.74 -42.86 -29.08
N HIS A 752 14.06 -42.71 -30.22
CA HIS A 752 14.39 -41.68 -31.21
C HIS A 752 14.24 -40.28 -30.61
N ARG A 753 13.12 -40.00 -29.93
CA ARG A 753 12.85 -38.67 -29.37
C ARG A 753 13.83 -38.30 -28.26
N ILE A 754 14.15 -39.23 -27.37
CA ILE A 754 15.17 -39.02 -26.33
C ILE A 754 16.56 -38.85 -26.98
N GLY A 755 16.88 -39.63 -28.02
CA GLY A 755 18.14 -39.51 -28.77
C GLY A 755 18.32 -38.13 -29.40
N GLU A 756 17.28 -37.59 -30.02
CA GLU A 756 17.28 -36.23 -30.58
C GLU A 756 17.55 -35.17 -29.51
N LEU A 757 16.86 -35.25 -28.36
CA LEU A 757 17.05 -34.32 -27.24
C LEU A 757 18.47 -34.39 -26.66
N VAL A 758 19.04 -35.60 -26.51
CA VAL A 758 20.42 -35.80 -26.03
C VAL A 758 21.43 -35.19 -26.99
N ILE A 759 21.27 -35.42 -28.31
CA ILE A 759 22.17 -34.84 -29.32
C ILE A 759 22.10 -33.31 -29.28
N ARG A 760 20.88 -32.75 -29.19
CA ARG A 760 20.67 -31.30 -29.09
C ARG A 760 21.21 -30.73 -27.78
N LEU A 761 21.15 -31.48 -26.67
CA LEU A 761 21.78 -31.10 -25.41
C LEU A 761 23.30 -31.00 -25.56
N HIS A 762 23.97 -32.03 -26.09
CA HIS A 762 25.42 -31.97 -26.30
C HIS A 762 25.82 -30.84 -27.25
N ALA A 763 25.01 -30.57 -28.28
CA ALA A 763 25.22 -29.41 -29.16
C ALA A 763 25.06 -28.09 -28.38
N ALA A 764 24.06 -27.97 -27.51
CA ALA A 764 23.85 -26.79 -26.67
C ALA A 764 25.03 -26.56 -25.71
N GLU A 765 25.55 -27.61 -25.08
CA GLU A 765 26.72 -27.57 -24.21
C GLU A 765 27.97 -27.10 -24.96
N ALA A 766 28.22 -27.69 -26.14
CA ALA A 766 29.35 -27.30 -26.98
C ALA A 766 29.25 -25.84 -27.47
N LEU A 767 28.05 -25.38 -27.84
CA LEU A 767 27.84 -23.98 -28.23
C LEU A 767 27.99 -23.01 -27.04
N GLN A 768 27.52 -23.40 -25.86
CA GLN A 768 27.66 -22.63 -24.64
C GLN A 768 29.14 -22.44 -24.28
N GLU A 769 29.92 -23.53 -24.29
CA GLU A 769 31.35 -23.50 -24.02
C GLU A 769 32.11 -22.68 -25.08
N ARG A 770 31.76 -22.85 -26.37
CA ARG A 770 32.32 -22.06 -27.47
C ARG A 770 32.07 -20.56 -27.25
N ALA A 771 30.83 -20.18 -26.98
CA ALA A 771 30.45 -18.79 -26.74
C ALA A 771 31.25 -18.17 -25.58
N ALA A 772 31.44 -18.94 -24.51
CA ALA A 772 32.23 -18.51 -23.37
C ALA A 772 33.71 -18.29 -23.73
N ARG A 773 34.32 -19.18 -24.51
CA ARG A 773 35.70 -19.01 -25.00
C ARG A 773 35.89 -17.75 -25.85
N PHE A 774 34.90 -17.40 -26.68
CA PHE A 774 34.93 -16.15 -27.44
C PHE A 774 34.88 -14.90 -26.53
N LEU A 775 34.10 -14.95 -25.43
CA LEU A 775 34.07 -13.88 -24.44
C LEU A 775 35.39 -13.76 -23.68
N ASP A 776 36.00 -14.88 -23.27
CA ASP A 776 37.32 -14.90 -22.65
C ASP A 776 38.39 -14.27 -23.54
N ALA A 777 38.41 -14.63 -24.84
CA ALA A 777 39.32 -14.05 -25.82
C ALA A 777 39.08 -12.55 -26.11
N SER A 778 37.96 -12.01 -25.64
CA SER A 778 37.52 -10.62 -25.87
C SER A 778 37.49 -9.77 -24.59
N ARG A 779 37.99 -10.28 -23.45
CA ARG A 779 37.94 -9.62 -22.13
C ARG A 779 38.67 -8.27 -22.10
N ASP A 780 39.78 -8.16 -22.81
CA ASP A 780 40.64 -6.96 -22.91
C ASP A 780 40.39 -6.18 -24.21
N SER A 781 39.12 -5.95 -24.55
CA SER A 781 38.73 -5.18 -25.74
C SER A 781 39.02 -3.69 -25.56
N ASP A 782 39.63 -3.07 -26.57
CA ASP A 782 39.86 -1.63 -26.68
C ASP A 782 38.99 -1.00 -27.78
N ALA A 783 39.23 0.27 -28.11
CA ALA A 783 38.50 0.98 -29.16
C ALA A 783 38.92 0.60 -30.59
N SER A 784 39.79 -0.41 -30.77
CA SER A 784 40.26 -0.82 -32.11
C SER A 784 39.20 -1.61 -32.89
N GLU A 785 39.32 -1.57 -34.22
CA GLU A 785 38.48 -2.36 -35.13
C GLU A 785 38.63 -3.87 -34.89
N ALA A 786 39.83 -4.33 -34.52
CA ALA A 786 40.08 -5.73 -34.18
C ALA A 786 39.31 -6.16 -32.92
N SER A 787 39.24 -5.31 -31.90
CA SER A 787 38.43 -5.54 -30.72
C SER A 787 36.93 -5.51 -31.03
N ALA A 788 36.47 -4.59 -31.89
CA ALA A 788 35.07 -4.56 -32.34
C ALA A 788 34.63 -5.84 -33.05
N ARG A 789 35.51 -6.43 -33.88
CA ARG A 789 35.27 -7.73 -34.54
C ARG A 789 35.18 -8.88 -33.55
N ARG A 790 36.14 -8.99 -32.62
CA ARG A 790 36.12 -10.03 -31.57
C ARG A 790 34.85 -9.95 -30.70
N VAL A 791 34.45 -8.75 -30.29
CA VAL A 791 33.20 -8.52 -29.53
C VAL A 791 31.96 -8.94 -30.35
N THR A 792 31.97 -8.67 -31.67
CA THR A 792 30.90 -9.09 -32.58
C THR A 792 30.82 -10.62 -32.66
N GLU A 793 31.94 -11.29 -32.90
CA GLU A 793 32.01 -12.77 -32.95
C GLU A 793 31.53 -13.39 -31.64
N ALA A 794 31.93 -12.84 -30.49
CA ALA A 794 31.45 -13.30 -29.19
C ALA A 794 29.94 -13.11 -29.01
N SER A 795 29.40 -11.97 -29.43
CA SER A 795 27.95 -11.70 -29.34
C SER A 795 27.14 -12.66 -30.21
N ILE A 796 27.63 -12.98 -31.41
CA ILE A 796 27.00 -13.95 -32.32
C ILE A 796 27.07 -15.36 -31.75
N ALA A 797 28.24 -15.79 -31.24
CA ALA A 797 28.39 -17.10 -30.62
C ALA A 797 27.44 -17.28 -29.41
N VAL A 798 27.29 -16.24 -28.57
CA VAL A 798 26.31 -16.25 -27.47
C VAL A 798 24.88 -16.29 -27.98
N ALA A 799 24.54 -15.55 -29.05
CA ALA A 799 23.21 -15.58 -29.64
C ALA A 799 22.85 -16.99 -30.15
N GLU A 800 23.78 -17.69 -30.79
CA GLU A 800 23.61 -19.07 -31.26
C GLU A 800 23.41 -20.04 -30.08
N ALA A 801 24.24 -19.95 -29.04
CA ALA A 801 24.08 -20.75 -27.83
C ALA A 801 22.72 -20.52 -27.16
N LYS A 802 22.35 -19.24 -27.00
CA LYS A 802 21.07 -18.83 -26.40
C LYS A 802 19.87 -19.36 -27.16
N VAL A 803 19.93 -19.35 -28.50
CA VAL A 803 18.87 -19.90 -29.35
C VAL A 803 18.67 -21.40 -29.06
N LEU A 804 19.77 -22.16 -29.05
CA LEU A 804 19.69 -23.60 -28.88
C LEU A 804 19.26 -24.00 -27.46
N THR A 805 19.83 -23.37 -26.42
CA THR A 805 19.45 -23.65 -25.01
C THR A 805 18.01 -23.26 -24.71
N THR A 806 17.54 -22.11 -25.22
CA THR A 806 16.14 -21.67 -25.07
C THR A 806 15.17 -22.68 -25.68
N THR A 807 15.39 -23.07 -26.94
CA THR A 807 14.48 -23.99 -27.64
C THR A 807 14.53 -25.40 -27.03
N LEU A 808 15.72 -25.86 -26.66
CA LEU A 808 15.90 -27.16 -26.03
C LEU A 808 15.22 -27.26 -24.66
N SER A 809 15.34 -26.23 -23.80
CA SER A 809 14.74 -26.27 -22.45
C SER A 809 13.22 -26.39 -22.49
N ILE A 810 12.55 -25.67 -23.40
CA ILE A 810 11.11 -25.76 -23.62
C ILE A 810 10.75 -27.14 -24.20
N ASP A 811 11.51 -27.62 -25.18
CA ASP A 811 11.22 -28.88 -25.87
C ASP A 811 11.40 -30.08 -24.94
N ALA A 812 12.53 -30.17 -24.22
CA ALA A 812 12.78 -31.22 -23.25
C ALA A 812 11.71 -31.26 -22.15
N ALA A 813 11.30 -30.10 -21.62
CA ALA A 813 10.24 -30.02 -20.63
C ALA A 813 8.85 -30.38 -21.17
N SER A 814 8.59 -30.12 -22.46
CA SER A 814 7.31 -30.48 -23.11
C SER A 814 7.25 -31.98 -23.41
N VAL A 815 8.33 -32.54 -23.97
CA VAL A 815 8.48 -33.98 -24.25
C VAL A 815 8.43 -34.79 -22.95
N LEU A 816 8.94 -34.25 -21.84
CA LEU A 816 8.79 -34.85 -20.53
C LEU A 816 7.32 -35.12 -20.21
N ILE A 817 6.44 -34.14 -20.42
CA ILE A 817 5.00 -34.29 -20.16
C ILE A 817 4.35 -35.27 -21.15
N GLU A 818 4.75 -35.19 -22.43
CA GLU A 818 4.28 -36.07 -23.50
C GLU A 818 4.56 -37.55 -23.21
N LEU A 819 5.84 -37.91 -22.99
CA LEU A 819 6.27 -39.30 -22.82
C LEU A 819 5.98 -39.87 -21.43
N ALA A 820 5.78 -39.01 -20.42
CA ALA A 820 5.34 -39.45 -19.11
C ALA A 820 3.83 -39.72 -19.04
N GLY A 821 3.06 -39.24 -20.03
CA GLY A 821 1.62 -39.42 -20.13
C GLY A 821 0.83 -38.65 -19.05
N THR A 822 -0.47 -38.91 -18.92
CA THR A 822 -1.38 -38.17 -18.04
C THR A 822 -0.93 -38.11 -16.57
N GLN A 823 -0.17 -39.10 -16.08
CA GLN A 823 0.33 -39.03 -14.69
C GLN A 823 1.29 -37.86 -14.46
N SER A 824 1.95 -37.35 -15.50
CA SER A 824 2.86 -36.20 -15.36
C SER A 824 2.17 -34.90 -14.98
N THR A 825 0.85 -34.82 -15.16
CA THR A 825 0.04 -33.65 -14.78
C THR A 825 -0.41 -33.67 -13.32
N LEU A 826 -0.17 -34.77 -12.59
CA LEU A 826 -0.46 -34.83 -11.16
C LEU A 826 0.58 -34.02 -10.39
N GLU A 827 0.10 -33.09 -9.56
CA GLU A 827 0.92 -32.18 -8.77
C GLU A 827 1.94 -32.92 -7.89
N SER A 828 1.61 -34.15 -7.45
CA SER A 828 2.48 -35.01 -6.64
C SER A 828 3.86 -35.25 -7.25
N HIS A 829 3.98 -35.25 -8.58
CA HIS A 829 5.24 -35.49 -9.28
C HIS A 829 6.01 -34.20 -9.62
N ALA A 830 5.34 -33.05 -9.56
CA ALA A 830 5.90 -31.73 -9.83
C ALA A 830 6.67 -31.62 -11.17
N LEU A 831 6.34 -32.43 -12.18
CA LEU A 831 7.05 -32.43 -13.47
C LEU A 831 6.73 -31.19 -14.31
N ASP A 832 5.55 -30.60 -14.08
CA ASP A 832 5.11 -29.33 -14.65
C ASP A 832 6.07 -28.17 -14.35
N ARG A 833 6.83 -28.25 -13.23
CA ARG A 833 7.80 -27.22 -12.83
C ARG A 833 8.83 -26.93 -13.91
N HIS A 834 9.30 -27.96 -14.63
CA HIS A 834 10.31 -27.80 -15.67
C HIS A 834 9.79 -26.91 -16.80
N TRP A 835 8.57 -27.19 -17.26
CA TRP A 835 7.95 -26.40 -18.32
C TRP A 835 7.63 -24.99 -17.84
N ARG A 836 7.07 -24.85 -16.63
CA ARG A 836 6.75 -23.53 -16.04
C ARG A 836 7.99 -22.66 -15.92
N ASN A 837 9.10 -23.23 -15.41
CA ASN A 837 10.36 -22.53 -15.21
C ASN A 837 11.02 -22.17 -16.55
N ALA A 838 11.10 -23.10 -17.51
CA ALA A 838 11.58 -22.82 -18.86
C ALA A 838 10.77 -21.69 -19.51
N ARG A 839 9.45 -21.77 -19.44
CA ARG A 839 8.57 -20.78 -20.08
C ARG A 839 8.65 -19.39 -19.43
N THR A 840 8.89 -19.33 -18.12
CA THR A 840 9.04 -18.06 -17.41
C THR A 840 10.42 -17.44 -17.65
N HIS A 841 11.49 -18.23 -17.73
CA HIS A 841 12.83 -17.69 -17.93
C HIS A 841 13.10 -17.29 -19.40
N THR A 842 12.61 -18.07 -20.35
CA THR A 842 12.91 -17.86 -21.79
C THR A 842 12.29 -16.58 -22.39
N VAL A 843 11.47 -15.85 -21.64
CA VAL A 843 10.86 -14.58 -22.09
C VAL A 843 11.64 -13.32 -21.69
N HIS A 844 12.78 -13.45 -21.02
CA HIS A 844 13.64 -12.30 -20.67
C HIS A 844 14.10 -11.51 -21.90
N ASP A 845 14.40 -12.19 -23.01
CA ASP A 845 14.83 -11.58 -24.25
C ASP A 845 14.13 -12.20 -25.46
N PRO A 846 13.72 -11.40 -26.46
CA PRO A 846 12.96 -11.91 -27.59
C PRO A 846 13.84 -12.74 -28.53
N LEU A 847 13.72 -14.06 -28.45
CA LEU A 847 14.46 -15.05 -29.26
C LEU A 847 14.50 -14.73 -30.76
N ARG A 848 13.39 -14.21 -31.32
CA ARG A 848 13.28 -13.82 -32.73
C ARG A 848 14.36 -12.83 -33.19
N TRP A 849 14.81 -11.95 -32.30
CA TRP A 849 15.86 -10.99 -32.61
C TRP A 849 17.26 -11.61 -32.58
N LYS A 850 17.44 -12.74 -31.90
CA LYS A 850 18.70 -13.51 -31.94
C LYS A 850 18.86 -14.21 -33.29
N TYR A 851 17.81 -14.87 -33.79
CA TYR A 851 17.79 -15.40 -35.16
C TYR A 851 18.09 -14.33 -36.21
N HIS A 852 17.47 -13.15 -36.08
CA HIS A 852 17.75 -12.02 -36.95
C HIS A 852 19.23 -11.60 -36.87
N ALA A 853 19.80 -11.44 -35.68
CA ALA A 853 21.19 -11.02 -35.52
C ALA A 853 22.18 -12.03 -36.13
N VAL A 854 21.99 -13.33 -35.86
CA VAL A 854 22.81 -14.41 -36.44
C VAL A 854 22.67 -14.43 -37.97
N GLY A 855 21.45 -14.41 -38.49
CA GLY A 855 21.21 -14.41 -39.94
C GLY A 855 21.79 -13.18 -40.64
N ASN A 856 21.60 -11.98 -40.06
CA ASN A 856 22.10 -10.74 -40.64
C ASN A 856 23.64 -10.65 -40.59
N HIS A 857 24.27 -11.25 -39.58
CA HIS A 857 25.73 -11.35 -39.53
C HIS A 857 26.28 -12.28 -40.61
N TRP A 858 25.76 -13.51 -40.71
CA TRP A 858 26.27 -14.50 -41.67
C TRP A 858 25.90 -14.21 -43.13
N LEU A 859 24.80 -13.49 -43.37
CA LEU A 859 24.36 -13.15 -44.72
C LEU A 859 24.87 -11.79 -45.21
N ASN A 860 24.96 -10.78 -44.32
CA ASN A 860 25.21 -9.39 -44.69
C ASN A 860 26.43 -8.77 -43.98
N ASP A 861 27.24 -9.56 -43.27
CA ASP A 861 28.39 -9.10 -42.48
C ASP A 861 28.05 -7.99 -41.45
N ALA A 862 26.78 -7.90 -41.05
CA ALA A 862 26.29 -6.84 -40.19
C ALA A 862 26.72 -7.04 -38.73
N GLN A 863 27.16 -5.96 -38.07
CA GLN A 863 27.47 -5.99 -36.64
C GLN A 863 26.18 -5.89 -35.80
N PRO A 864 26.04 -6.69 -34.72
CA PRO A 864 24.93 -6.58 -33.78
C PRO A 864 24.88 -5.19 -33.12
N ARG A 865 23.67 -4.73 -32.79
CA ARG A 865 23.50 -3.49 -32.03
C ARG A 865 23.99 -3.69 -30.59
N ARG A 866 24.76 -2.74 -30.07
CA ARG A 866 25.33 -2.78 -28.72
C ARG A 866 24.30 -2.37 -27.66
N HIS A 867 23.78 -3.34 -26.91
CA HIS A 867 22.95 -3.11 -25.71
C HIS A 867 22.82 -4.38 -24.88
N ALA A 868 22.34 -4.28 -23.63
CA ALA A 868 22.29 -5.41 -22.68
C ALA A 868 21.55 -6.68 -23.16
N SER A 869 20.59 -6.58 -24.08
CA SER A 869 19.83 -7.71 -24.63
C SER A 869 20.38 -8.32 -25.94
N LEU A 870 21.52 -7.82 -26.45
CA LEU A 870 22.17 -8.36 -27.65
C LEU A 870 23.64 -8.66 -27.39
#